data_AF-A0A3D2RRR4-F1
#
_entry.id   AF-A0A3D2RRR4-F1
#
_cell.length_a   1.000
_cell.length_b   1.000
_cell.length_c   1.000
_cell.angle_alpha   90.00
_cell.angle_beta   90.00
_cell.angle_gamma   90.00
#
_symmetry.space_group_name_H-M   'P 1'
#
loop_
_entity.id
_entity.type
_entity.pdbx_description
1 polymer ?
#
loop_
_entity_poly.entity_id
_entity_poly.type
_entity_poly.pdbx_seq_one_letter_code
_entity_poly.pdbx_strand_id
1 'polypeptide(L)'
;MKVHISDLSSDVIEQDLHGLCFKTIRLCYEDDADFNKNTYDLNINVDTDSRRVHLVKGVTYADEMGNCTNRDIEKITKTQWIRKEFWIHQPEADNAQLLVYIKSKPNADSRLHIMVNDQKTVVFEEVEGREYWDACWTSIPIPVDVLRVGLNTFILQAEGDGSWEVLVEQSRLPNRSAKSRDAGRNWDDEHLGVNNACDGEYMIRLKMEQYPPRGLMQSDVIDIGRLATPDGIASPFSLNQLGFDLKTVTIPNTKVNLEYRLGSTPEYGLETWTDWRSTVDSTFNSFRYLQWQMTLSTGNPLVTPCVKELEIRANVRVSQQMDQPKLEIVQQRVPEQIRSSHRFSYLSSDTKRAQIFRERWKLDDVIAGATSEFDQFIRLSEWTRHQWENGWDMGEIDFCPPWDGLLILELASRKLGLGMCTHYSTVFVHACASLGLIARILVIRCHCVAEVWSEEYGKWIMIDTGGDSNDQTKATYYYVKNDVPMSALEIHNAWINQDFDKVGIRPEQAAKRFENDVISRAQLFERFCIHLRNDELRTLSPGEPEHGLGSYYYDGYLWWKDGHTLPHPWFSKHSGREGDFYWTLNHVEIYLSRSDHPEMLNVDLSTQMPNIKGYLVQMGGNDWISTPNHFNWKLRLGENQLRVKAVNKLGWEGKENYLAIEHH
;
A
#
# COMPACT_ATOMS: atom_id res chain seq x y z
N MET A 1 -16.41 5.09 11.76
CA MET A 1 -16.74 6.30 12.53
C MET A 1 -18.24 6.40 12.64
N LYS A 2 -18.76 6.44 13.87
CA LYS A 2 -20.18 6.72 14.12
C LYS A 2 -20.40 8.24 14.18
N VAL A 3 -21.50 8.71 13.63
CA VAL A 3 -21.87 10.13 13.62
C VAL A 3 -23.19 10.32 14.35
N HIS A 4 -23.21 11.20 15.35
CA HIS A 4 -24.42 11.59 16.06
C HIS A 4 -24.63 13.10 15.92
N ILE A 5 -25.82 13.51 15.51
CA ILE A 5 -26.19 14.91 15.33
C ILE A 5 -27.34 15.22 16.28
N SER A 6 -27.22 16.29 17.06
CA SER A 6 -28.27 16.76 17.97
C SER A 6 -28.42 18.27 17.88
N ASP A 7 -29.66 18.75 17.94
CA ASP A 7 -29.96 20.18 18.07
C ASP A 7 -29.67 20.64 19.51
N LEU A 8 -29.04 21.80 19.66
CA LEU A 8 -28.90 22.45 20.96
C LEU A 8 -30.25 23.11 21.30
N SER A 9 -30.88 22.70 22.41
CA SER A 9 -32.08 23.38 22.89
C SER A 9 -31.69 24.79 23.36
N SER A 10 -31.97 25.81 22.55
CA SER A 10 -32.15 27.15 23.08
C SER A 10 -33.55 27.23 23.69
N ASP A 11 -33.70 27.99 24.78
CA ASP A 11 -35.01 28.44 25.22
C ASP A 11 -35.74 29.02 24.00
N VAL A 12 -37.01 28.65 23.84
CA VAL A 12 -37.89 28.90 22.67
C VAL A 12 -37.95 30.38 22.23
N ILE A 13 -37.39 31.30 23.01
CA ILE A 13 -37.40 32.74 22.79
C ILE A 13 -36.29 33.22 21.82
N GLU A 14 -35.16 32.50 21.65
CA GLU A 14 -34.07 32.93 20.74
C GLU A 14 -34.18 32.42 19.29
N GLN A 15 -35.00 31.39 19.03
CA GLN A 15 -35.18 30.86 17.66
C GLN A 15 -35.95 31.83 16.75
N ASP A 16 -36.84 32.66 17.30
CA ASP A 16 -37.82 33.43 16.52
C ASP A 16 -37.32 34.77 15.95
N LEU A 17 -36.15 35.27 16.35
CA LEU A 17 -35.71 36.62 15.96
C LEU A 17 -34.61 36.66 14.88
N HIS A 18 -33.90 35.56 14.60
CA HIS A 18 -32.76 35.58 13.66
C HIS A 18 -32.57 34.37 12.73
N GLY A 19 -33.43 33.34 12.74
CA GLY A 19 -33.29 32.20 11.81
C GLY A 19 -31.98 31.41 11.98
N LEU A 20 -31.52 31.25 13.21
CA LEU A 20 -30.24 30.58 13.52
C LEU A 20 -30.50 29.21 14.17
N CYS A 21 -29.85 28.17 13.65
CA CYS A 21 -29.92 26.82 14.21
C CYS A 21 -28.54 26.41 14.76
N PHE A 22 -28.50 25.96 16.01
CA PHE A 22 -27.30 25.45 16.66
C PHE A 22 -27.33 23.93 16.67
N LYS A 23 -26.26 23.32 16.18
CA LYS A 23 -26.11 21.86 16.11
C LYS A 23 -24.81 21.40 16.74
N THR A 24 -24.87 20.24 17.36
CA THR A 24 -23.69 19.50 17.81
C THR A 24 -23.53 18.26 16.94
N ILE A 25 -22.39 18.18 16.26
CA ILE A 25 -21.95 16.98 15.53
C ILE A 25 -20.95 16.25 16.42
N ARG A 26 -21.22 14.97 16.71
CA ARG A 26 -20.30 14.08 17.43
C ARG A 26 -19.79 13.01 16.49
N LEU A 27 -18.48 12.86 16.42
CA LEU A 27 -17.77 11.85 15.65
C LEU A 27 -17.09 10.90 16.63
N CYS A 28 -17.48 9.63 16.64
CA CYS A 28 -17.00 8.63 17.60
C CYS A 28 -16.18 7.56 16.88
N TYR A 29 -14.99 7.29 17.41
CA TYR A 29 -14.12 6.18 17.05
C TYR A 29 -13.96 5.29 18.28
N GLU A 30 -14.60 4.11 18.28
CA GLU A 30 -14.73 3.25 19.46
C GLU A 30 -14.09 1.86 19.29
N ASP A 31 -13.87 1.44 18.05
CA ASP A 31 -13.37 0.10 17.72
C ASP A 31 -12.42 0.11 16.51
N ASP A 32 -11.90 -1.06 16.19
CA ASP A 32 -10.98 -1.30 15.09
C ASP A 32 -11.60 -0.94 13.73
N ALA A 33 -12.89 -1.21 13.52
CA ALA A 33 -13.58 -0.85 12.29
C ALA A 33 -13.63 0.67 12.10
N ASP A 34 -13.82 1.44 13.18
CA ASP A 34 -13.76 2.90 13.15
C ASP A 34 -12.35 3.41 12.86
N PHE A 35 -11.33 2.87 13.55
CA PHE A 35 -9.95 3.33 13.40
C PHE A 35 -9.32 2.92 12.07
N ASN A 36 -9.67 1.76 11.50
CA ASN A 36 -9.17 1.29 10.20
C ASN A 36 -9.67 2.09 9.00
N LYS A 37 -10.69 2.95 9.17
CA LYS A 37 -11.05 3.95 8.15
C LYS A 37 -9.94 4.97 7.91
N ASN A 38 -9.16 5.27 8.95
CA ASN A 38 -8.07 6.23 8.89
C ASN A 38 -6.81 5.62 8.27
N THR A 39 -5.89 6.46 7.79
CA THR A 39 -4.57 6.01 7.35
C THR A 39 -3.56 6.08 8.50
N TYR A 40 -2.56 5.21 8.48
CA TYR A 40 -1.51 5.20 9.51
C TYR A 40 -0.20 4.61 8.99
N ASP A 41 0.91 5.04 9.57
CA ASP A 41 2.22 4.51 9.21
C ASP A 41 2.45 3.08 9.74
N LEU A 42 3.53 2.44 9.29
CA LEU A 42 3.90 1.06 9.65
C LEU A 42 4.21 0.86 11.14
N ASN A 43 4.28 1.95 11.92
CA ASN A 43 4.56 1.90 13.35
C ASN A 43 3.28 1.85 14.18
N ILE A 44 2.09 1.94 13.56
CA ILE A 44 0.80 1.86 14.24
C ILE A 44 0.13 0.51 13.98
N ASN A 45 -0.44 -0.05 15.04
CA ASN A 45 -1.29 -1.23 15.00
C ASN A 45 -2.70 -0.85 15.48
N VAL A 46 -3.71 -1.18 14.69
CA VAL A 46 -5.11 -1.19 15.12
C VAL A 46 -5.44 -2.64 15.46
N ASP A 47 -5.39 -2.98 16.75
CA ASP A 47 -5.56 -4.34 17.23
C ASP A 47 -7.05 -4.68 17.38
N THR A 48 -7.51 -5.63 16.56
CA THR A 48 -8.88 -6.14 16.53
C THR A 48 -9.28 -6.85 17.82
N ASP A 49 -8.36 -7.59 18.44
CA ASP A 49 -8.64 -8.40 19.63
C ASP A 49 -8.76 -7.50 20.88
N SER A 50 -7.83 -6.56 21.02
CA SER A 50 -7.85 -5.63 22.16
C SER A 50 -8.70 -4.38 21.95
N ARG A 51 -9.14 -4.14 20.70
CA ARG A 51 -9.85 -2.93 20.23
C ARG A 51 -9.11 -1.65 20.59
N ARG A 52 -7.80 -1.63 20.34
CA ARG A 52 -6.92 -0.51 20.72
C ARG A 52 -5.99 -0.14 19.58
N VAL A 53 -5.65 1.14 19.54
CA VAL A 53 -4.56 1.65 18.70
C VAL A 53 -3.30 1.76 19.55
N HIS A 54 -2.20 1.16 19.12
CA HIS A 54 -0.92 1.21 19.81
C HIS A 54 0.24 1.13 18.82
N LEU A 55 1.48 1.35 19.28
CA LEU A 55 2.66 1.15 18.45
C LEU A 55 2.87 -0.35 18.12
N VAL A 56 3.33 -0.67 16.91
CA VAL A 56 3.70 -2.04 16.50
C VAL A 56 4.93 -2.49 17.27
N LYS A 57 4.95 -3.73 17.76
CA LYS A 57 6.14 -4.32 18.36
C LYS A 57 6.99 -5.00 17.29
N GLY A 58 8.30 -4.78 17.35
CA GLY A 58 9.28 -5.33 16.42
C GLY A 58 9.84 -4.27 15.47
N VAL A 59 11.04 -3.76 15.77
CA VAL A 59 11.77 -2.80 14.93
C VAL A 59 12.87 -3.52 14.16
N THR A 60 12.94 -3.30 12.84
CA THR A 60 13.99 -3.83 11.97
C THR A 60 15.01 -2.74 11.67
N TYR A 61 16.29 -3.02 11.92
CA TYR A 61 17.43 -2.20 11.52
C TYR A 61 18.05 -2.79 10.25
N ALA A 62 18.13 -1.99 9.20
CA ALA A 62 18.71 -2.35 7.92
C ALA A 62 19.35 -1.11 7.27
N ASP A 63 20.50 -1.30 6.62
CA ASP A 63 21.19 -0.25 5.85
C ASP A 63 21.18 -0.56 4.34
N GLU A 64 20.45 -1.60 3.95
CA GLU A 64 20.27 -2.06 2.57
C GLU A 64 18.77 -2.24 2.30
N MET A 65 18.38 -2.28 1.02
CA MET A 65 16.99 -2.49 0.60
C MET A 65 16.78 -3.82 -0.11
N GLY A 66 17.84 -4.56 -0.41
CA GLY A 66 17.86 -5.75 -1.24
C GLY A 66 17.86 -5.43 -2.73
N ASN A 67 18.50 -4.34 -3.14
CA ASN A 67 18.66 -3.97 -4.56
C ASN A 67 19.99 -4.52 -5.11
N CYS A 68 20.10 -5.84 -5.15
CA CYS A 68 21.26 -6.55 -5.68
C CYS A 68 20.82 -7.80 -6.47
N THR A 69 21.75 -8.40 -7.20
CA THR A 69 21.55 -9.65 -7.95
C THR A 69 22.00 -10.85 -7.13
N ASN A 70 21.61 -12.06 -7.55
CA ASN A 70 22.14 -13.28 -6.94
C ASN A 70 23.66 -13.46 -7.17
N ARG A 71 24.29 -12.63 -8.01
CA ARG A 71 25.73 -12.66 -8.28
C ARG A 71 26.53 -11.70 -7.38
N ASP A 72 25.86 -10.76 -6.72
CA ASP A 72 26.49 -9.79 -5.82
C ASP A 72 26.71 -10.43 -4.46
N ILE A 73 27.74 -11.27 -4.37
CA ILE A 73 28.04 -12.08 -3.18
C ILE A 73 29.33 -11.66 -2.48
N GLU A 74 29.35 -11.86 -1.16
CA GLU A 74 30.56 -11.91 -0.35
C GLU A 74 30.69 -13.29 0.33
N LYS A 75 31.93 -13.77 0.43
CA LYS A 75 32.23 -15.07 1.04
C LYS A 75 32.60 -14.93 2.52
N ILE A 76 32.21 -15.92 3.32
CA ILE A 76 32.67 -16.10 4.70
C ILE A 76 33.37 -17.45 4.78
N THR A 77 34.64 -17.44 5.18
CA THR A 77 35.50 -18.63 5.29
C THR A 77 36.28 -18.58 6.61
N LYS A 78 37.13 -19.57 6.86
CA LYS A 78 38.03 -19.57 8.02
C LYS A 78 38.98 -18.36 8.09
N THR A 79 39.40 -17.81 6.95
CA THR A 79 40.34 -16.67 6.88
C THR A 79 39.68 -15.37 6.44
N GLN A 80 38.58 -15.46 5.69
CA GLN A 80 37.80 -14.29 5.28
C GLN A 80 36.60 -14.13 6.20
N TRP A 81 36.61 -13.08 7.02
CA TRP A 81 35.52 -12.76 7.94
C TRP A 81 34.78 -11.54 7.43
N ILE A 82 33.50 -11.43 7.79
CA ILE A 82 32.72 -10.22 7.52
C ILE A 82 32.28 -9.59 8.84
N ARG A 83 32.11 -8.26 8.82
CA ARG A 83 31.62 -7.46 9.92
C ARG A 83 30.40 -6.68 9.44
N LYS A 84 29.34 -6.71 10.24
CA LYS A 84 28.17 -5.85 10.12
C LYS A 84 28.02 -5.02 11.39
N GLU A 85 27.64 -3.76 11.25
CA GLU A 85 27.44 -2.86 12.37
C GLU A 85 26.05 -2.23 12.34
N PHE A 86 25.46 -2.02 13.52
CA PHE A 86 24.19 -1.31 13.66
C PHE A 86 24.31 -0.24 14.73
N TRP A 87 23.78 0.95 14.43
CA TRP A 87 23.65 2.01 15.43
C TRP A 87 22.32 1.87 16.17
N ILE A 88 22.38 1.51 17.44
CA ILE A 88 21.22 1.25 18.28
C ILE A 88 21.05 2.39 19.29
N HIS A 89 19.93 3.10 19.21
CA HIS A 89 19.63 4.20 20.15
C HIS A 89 19.16 3.69 21.52
N GLN A 90 18.38 2.61 21.54
CA GLN A 90 17.80 2.00 22.73
C GLN A 90 17.97 0.47 22.62
N PRO A 91 18.89 -0.14 23.38
CA PRO A 91 19.17 -1.57 23.26
C PRO A 91 18.14 -2.46 23.97
N GLU A 92 17.29 -1.90 24.84
CA GLU A 92 16.30 -2.65 25.59
C GLU A 92 15.22 -3.22 24.66
N ALA A 93 15.12 -4.55 24.61
CA ALA A 93 14.12 -5.29 23.86
C ALA A 93 13.79 -6.60 24.57
N ASP A 94 12.63 -7.19 24.29
CA ASP A 94 12.31 -8.52 24.84
C ASP A 94 13.10 -9.64 24.16
N ASN A 95 13.50 -9.43 22.91
CA ASN A 95 14.30 -10.34 22.11
C ASN A 95 15.04 -9.58 21.00
N ALA A 96 16.13 -10.15 20.50
CA ALA A 96 16.83 -9.67 19.31
C ALA A 96 17.23 -10.85 18.40
N GLN A 97 17.18 -10.62 17.09
CA GLN A 97 17.51 -11.61 16.07
C GLN A 97 18.33 -10.97 14.96
N LEU A 98 19.48 -11.56 14.65
CA LEU A 98 20.23 -11.23 13.45
C LEU A 98 19.63 -12.01 12.28
N LEU A 99 19.20 -11.31 11.25
CA LEU A 99 18.55 -11.86 10.07
C LEU A 99 19.55 -11.83 8.93
N VAL A 100 20.02 -13.00 8.50
CA VAL A 100 21.08 -13.12 7.49
C VAL A 100 20.52 -13.80 6.25
N TYR A 101 20.66 -13.17 5.09
CA TYR A 101 20.39 -13.82 3.82
C TYR A 101 21.60 -14.68 3.41
N ILE A 102 21.45 -15.99 3.48
CA ILE A 102 22.48 -16.97 3.15
C ILE A 102 22.13 -17.59 1.80
N LYS A 103 22.87 -17.19 0.77
CA LYS A 103 22.66 -17.66 -0.60
C LYS A 103 23.14 -19.10 -0.78
N SER A 104 24.38 -19.37 -0.37
CA SER A 104 25.01 -20.68 -0.50
C SER A 104 25.49 -21.17 0.86
N LYS A 105 25.28 -22.47 1.12
CA LYS A 105 25.54 -23.11 2.40
C LYS A 105 26.61 -24.19 2.22
N PRO A 106 27.64 -24.25 3.07
CA PRO A 106 28.60 -25.36 3.08
C PRO A 106 27.98 -26.65 3.61
N ASN A 107 28.71 -27.76 3.50
CA ASN A 107 28.32 -29.08 4.00
C ASN A 107 27.96 -29.05 5.50
N ALA A 108 27.24 -30.08 5.97
CA ALA A 108 26.68 -30.18 7.34
C ALA A 108 27.67 -29.91 8.50
N ASP A 109 28.98 -30.10 8.30
CA ASP A 109 29.99 -29.93 9.35
C ASP A 109 30.48 -28.47 9.54
N SER A 110 30.08 -27.53 8.68
CA SER A 110 30.49 -26.13 8.79
C SER A 110 29.49 -25.32 9.62
N ARG A 111 30.00 -24.53 10.56
CA ARG A 111 29.21 -23.66 11.46
C ARG A 111 29.55 -22.20 11.24
N LEU A 112 28.60 -21.33 11.53
CA LEU A 112 28.82 -19.88 11.50
C LEU A 112 28.96 -19.38 12.94
N HIS A 113 30.08 -18.73 13.26
CA HIS A 113 30.30 -18.09 14.56
C HIS A 113 30.06 -16.59 14.41
N ILE A 114 29.21 -16.04 15.27
CA ILE A 114 28.81 -14.64 15.28
C ILE A 114 29.29 -14.02 16.59
N MET A 115 30.38 -13.26 16.53
CA MET A 115 30.89 -12.49 17.67
C MET A 115 30.14 -11.16 17.75
N VAL A 116 29.52 -10.89 18.89
CA VAL A 116 28.78 -9.65 19.16
C VAL A 116 29.54 -8.82 20.18
N ASN A 117 29.90 -7.59 19.79
CA ASN A 117 30.59 -6.60 20.62
C ASN A 117 31.85 -7.10 21.34
N ASP A 118 32.56 -8.08 20.77
CA ASP A 118 33.72 -8.77 21.40
C ASP A 118 33.41 -9.40 22.78
N GLN A 119 32.13 -9.59 23.10
CA GLN A 119 31.67 -10.08 24.40
C GLN A 119 31.13 -11.50 24.35
N LYS A 120 30.41 -11.84 23.28
CA LYS A 120 29.70 -13.11 23.16
C LYS A 120 29.79 -13.67 21.75
N THR A 121 30.08 -14.96 21.65
CA THR A 121 29.95 -15.70 20.38
C THR A 121 28.68 -16.54 20.41
N VAL A 122 27.83 -16.33 19.41
CA VAL A 122 26.71 -17.22 19.08
C VAL A 122 27.17 -18.15 17.97
N VAL A 123 26.92 -19.45 18.12
CA VAL A 123 27.26 -20.44 17.10
C VAL A 123 25.96 -20.88 16.43
N PHE A 124 25.88 -20.68 15.12
CA PHE A 124 24.76 -21.10 14.30
C PHE A 124 25.14 -22.36 13.52
N GLU A 125 24.24 -23.34 13.56
CA GLU A 125 24.29 -24.58 12.77
C GLU A 125 23.17 -24.54 11.75
N GLU A 126 23.45 -25.01 10.53
CA GLU A 126 22.44 -25.03 9.47
C GLU A 126 21.30 -26.00 9.82
N VAL A 127 20.07 -25.57 9.51
CA VAL A 127 18.86 -26.37 9.76
C VAL A 127 18.46 -27.10 8.48
N GLU A 128 18.24 -28.41 8.56
CA GLU A 128 17.68 -29.20 7.46
C GLU A 128 16.19 -28.90 7.23
N GLY A 129 15.73 -28.94 5.97
CA GLY A 129 14.31 -28.88 5.64
C GLY A 129 13.66 -27.50 5.84
N ARG A 130 14.22 -26.45 5.21
CA ARG A 130 13.65 -25.09 5.27
C ARG A 130 12.40 -24.95 4.40
N GLU A 131 11.42 -24.19 4.90
CA GLU A 131 10.24 -23.76 4.15
C GLU A 131 10.61 -22.73 3.05
N TYR A 132 9.71 -22.54 2.09
CA TYR A 132 9.95 -21.67 0.92
C TYR A 132 10.37 -20.24 1.29
N TRP A 133 9.62 -19.60 2.19
CA TRP A 133 9.88 -18.20 2.58
C TRP A 133 11.18 -18.02 3.37
N ASP A 134 11.70 -19.12 3.93
CA ASP A 134 12.86 -19.15 4.83
C ASP A 134 14.09 -19.80 4.16
N ALA A 135 13.97 -20.15 2.87
CA ALA A 135 14.96 -20.95 2.16
C ALA A 135 16.38 -20.36 2.21
N CYS A 136 16.47 -19.04 2.03
CA CYS A 136 17.73 -18.27 2.14
C CYS A 136 17.81 -17.40 3.40
N TRP A 137 16.67 -17.00 3.99
CA TRP A 137 16.68 -16.17 5.20
C TRP A 137 16.92 -16.99 6.46
N THR A 138 17.86 -16.55 7.30
CA THR A 138 18.20 -17.21 8.55
C THR A 138 17.99 -16.25 9.71
N SER A 139 17.18 -16.65 10.69
CA SER A 139 17.02 -15.91 11.95
C SER A 139 17.91 -16.52 13.03
N ILE A 140 18.85 -15.72 13.55
CA ILE A 140 19.82 -16.11 14.55
C ILE A 140 19.54 -15.32 15.83
N PRO A 141 19.06 -15.97 16.92
CA PRO A 141 18.82 -15.29 18.19
C PRO A 141 20.10 -14.65 18.75
N ILE A 142 19.99 -13.39 19.16
CA ILE A 142 21.08 -12.61 19.76
C ILE A 142 20.69 -12.25 21.21
N PRO A 143 21.55 -12.52 22.21
CA PRO A 143 21.29 -12.08 23.57
C PRO A 143 21.18 -10.56 23.66
N VAL A 144 20.09 -10.05 24.23
CA VAL A 144 19.85 -8.60 24.32
C VAL A 144 20.83 -7.91 25.29
N ASP A 145 21.29 -8.63 26.32
CA ASP A 145 22.20 -8.13 27.36
C ASP A 145 23.60 -7.77 26.84
N VAL A 146 23.97 -8.25 25.65
CA VAL A 146 25.24 -7.89 25.00
C VAL A 146 25.12 -6.70 24.05
N LEU A 147 23.90 -6.22 23.78
CA LEU A 147 23.66 -5.02 22.98
C LEU A 147 23.85 -3.76 23.84
N ARG A 148 24.31 -2.68 23.20
CA ARG A 148 24.60 -1.41 23.88
C ARG A 148 24.06 -0.21 23.11
N VAL A 149 23.93 0.92 23.79
CA VAL A 149 23.67 2.21 23.12
C VAL A 149 24.84 2.55 22.20
N GLY A 150 24.54 3.01 20.98
CA GLY A 150 25.52 3.37 19.96
C GLY A 150 25.85 2.22 19.03
N LEU A 151 27.11 2.12 18.62
CA LEU A 151 27.55 1.16 17.62
C LEU A 151 27.68 -0.26 18.20
N ASN A 152 26.98 -1.20 17.58
CA ASN A 152 27.03 -2.62 17.88
C ASN A 152 27.64 -3.36 16.69
N THR A 153 28.59 -4.22 16.96
CA THR A 153 29.39 -4.90 15.94
C THR A 153 29.11 -6.40 15.96
N PHE A 154 28.90 -6.98 14.78
CA PHE A 154 28.63 -8.38 14.54
C PHE A 154 29.70 -8.91 13.57
N ILE A 155 30.60 -9.76 14.03
CA ILE A 155 31.63 -10.40 13.19
C ILE A 155 31.21 -11.84 12.92
N LEU A 156 31.05 -12.17 11.65
CA LEU A 156 30.67 -13.50 11.19
C LEU A 156 31.91 -14.20 10.60
N GLN A 157 32.20 -15.39 11.10
CA GLN A 157 33.29 -16.25 10.64
C GLN A 157 32.79 -17.69 10.45
N ALA A 158 33.33 -18.38 9.45
CA ALA A 158 32.98 -19.77 9.19
C ALA A 158 33.97 -20.72 9.89
N GLU A 159 33.44 -21.81 10.45
CA GLU A 159 34.22 -22.95 10.92
C GLU A 159 34.42 -23.96 9.78
N GLY A 160 35.62 -24.55 9.74
CA GLY A 160 36.00 -25.55 8.74
C GLY A 160 36.43 -24.95 7.40
N ASP A 161 36.49 -25.80 6.37
CA ASP A 161 36.93 -25.42 5.02
C ASP A 161 35.77 -24.99 4.10
N GLY A 162 34.54 -24.97 4.62
CA GLY A 162 33.35 -24.50 3.91
C GLY A 162 33.36 -23.00 3.65
N SER A 163 32.61 -22.58 2.62
CA SER A 163 32.36 -21.16 2.31
C SER A 163 30.88 -20.88 2.42
N TRP A 164 30.51 -19.93 3.26
CA TRP A 164 29.17 -19.33 3.28
C TRP A 164 29.14 -18.14 2.32
N GLU A 165 27.98 -17.84 1.75
CA GLU A 165 27.81 -16.69 0.86
C GLU A 165 26.63 -15.83 1.32
N VAL A 166 26.88 -14.54 1.51
CA VAL A 166 25.85 -13.52 1.77
C VAL A 166 25.76 -12.56 0.59
N LEU A 167 24.62 -11.89 0.41
CA LEU A 167 24.47 -10.86 -0.60
C LEU A 167 25.05 -9.52 -0.14
N VAL A 168 25.52 -8.73 -1.10
CA VAL A 168 25.99 -7.35 -0.91
C VAL A 168 25.27 -6.41 -1.88
N GLU A 169 24.78 -5.29 -1.37
CA GLU A 169 24.16 -4.23 -2.17
C GLU A 169 25.06 -2.99 -2.13
N GLN A 170 25.17 -2.26 -3.25
CA GLN A 170 25.78 -0.93 -3.22
C GLN A 170 24.89 0.01 -2.39
N SER A 171 25.41 0.47 -1.25
CA SER A 171 24.63 1.30 -0.32
C SER A 171 25.28 2.64 -0.04
N ARG A 172 24.64 3.42 0.83
CA ARG A 172 24.97 4.78 1.18
C ARG A 172 25.83 4.85 2.44
N LEU A 173 26.71 5.85 2.48
CA LEU A 173 27.49 6.22 3.67
C LEU A 173 26.60 6.54 4.88
N PRO A 174 27.08 6.28 6.11
CA PRO A 174 28.38 5.67 6.43
C PRO A 174 28.38 4.15 6.26
N ASN A 175 29.53 3.58 5.89
CA ASN A 175 29.69 2.14 5.75
C ASN A 175 29.52 1.45 7.12
N ARG A 176 28.69 0.42 7.12
CA ARG A 176 28.34 -0.47 8.23
C ARG A 176 28.71 -1.92 7.94
N SER A 177 29.27 -2.20 6.77
CA SER A 177 29.77 -3.52 6.38
C SER A 177 31.26 -3.46 6.06
N ALA A 178 31.99 -4.50 6.45
CA ALA A 178 33.42 -4.62 6.16
C ALA A 178 33.84 -6.09 6.04
N LYS A 179 34.93 -6.36 5.33
CA LYS A 179 35.57 -7.68 5.35
C LYS A 179 37.00 -7.64 5.82
N SER A 180 37.42 -8.74 6.42
CA SER A 180 38.80 -9.04 6.74
C SER A 180 39.25 -10.23 5.91
N ARG A 181 40.48 -10.18 5.39
CA ARG A 181 41.09 -11.28 4.61
C ARG A 181 42.19 -12.01 5.39
N ASP A 182 42.40 -11.63 6.63
CA ASP A 182 43.49 -12.08 7.50
C ASP A 182 43.00 -12.42 8.91
N ALA A 183 41.79 -13.01 8.98
CA ALA A 183 41.16 -13.46 10.22
C ALA A 183 41.02 -12.34 11.27
N GLY A 184 40.45 -11.22 10.84
CA GLY A 184 40.04 -10.10 11.70
C GLY A 184 41.12 -9.07 12.03
N ARG A 185 42.34 -9.17 11.46
CA ARG A 185 43.44 -8.25 11.80
C ARG A 185 43.31 -6.91 11.08
N ASN A 186 42.91 -6.92 9.82
CA ASN A 186 42.64 -5.72 9.02
C ASN A 186 41.22 -5.79 8.43
N TRP A 187 40.59 -4.62 8.28
CA TRP A 187 39.23 -4.47 7.78
C TRP A 187 39.20 -3.51 6.58
N ASP A 188 38.44 -3.87 5.57
CA ASP A 188 38.21 -3.13 4.33
C ASP A 188 36.70 -3.01 4.14
N ASP A 189 36.20 -1.78 4.18
CA ASP A 189 34.78 -1.42 4.10
C ASP A 189 34.41 -0.72 2.79
N GLU A 190 35.38 -0.43 1.92
CA GLU A 190 35.16 0.23 0.63
C GLU A 190 35.18 -0.75 -0.56
N HIS A 191 35.80 -1.93 -0.38
CA HIS A 191 36.02 -2.87 -1.49
C HIS A 191 35.46 -4.26 -1.19
N LEU A 192 34.15 -4.36 -1.14
CA LEU A 192 33.37 -5.57 -0.88
C LEU A 192 32.96 -6.29 -2.17
N GLY A 193 32.38 -7.48 -2.00
CA GLY A 193 31.84 -8.30 -3.07
C GLY A 193 32.91 -8.94 -3.97
N VAL A 194 32.43 -9.54 -5.06
CA VAL A 194 33.27 -10.14 -6.11
C VAL A 194 34.17 -9.06 -6.73
N ASN A 195 35.44 -9.40 -6.93
CA ASN A 195 36.49 -8.48 -7.44
C ASN A 195 36.70 -7.22 -6.59
N ASN A 196 36.15 -7.15 -5.37
CA ASN A 196 36.24 -5.99 -4.49
C ASN A 196 35.66 -4.72 -5.16
N ALA A 197 34.58 -4.89 -5.96
CA ALA A 197 34.01 -3.85 -6.80
C ALA A 197 32.87 -3.05 -6.14
N CYS A 198 32.46 -3.42 -4.93
CA CYS A 198 31.30 -2.86 -4.26
C CYS A 198 31.69 -2.11 -2.99
N ASP A 199 31.43 -0.81 -2.96
CA ASP A 199 31.29 -0.05 -1.72
C ASP A 199 29.83 -0.20 -1.26
N GLY A 200 29.58 -1.00 -0.23
CA GLY A 200 28.24 -1.54 -0.03
C GLY A 200 27.95 -2.18 1.32
N GLU A 201 26.73 -2.70 1.45
CA GLU A 201 26.18 -3.27 2.66
C GLU A 201 25.78 -4.72 2.48
N TYR A 202 26.14 -5.56 3.43
CA TYR A 202 25.67 -6.93 3.48
C TYR A 202 24.18 -6.98 3.77
N MET A 203 23.50 -7.93 3.13
CA MET A 203 22.10 -8.26 3.36
C MET A 203 21.92 -8.99 4.71
N ILE A 204 22.14 -8.22 5.76
CA ILE A 204 22.07 -8.61 7.15
C ILE A 204 21.27 -7.51 7.85
N ARG A 205 20.18 -7.91 8.51
CA ARG A 205 19.30 -7.03 9.27
C ARG A 205 19.32 -7.43 10.74
N LEU A 206 18.94 -6.52 11.62
CA LEU A 206 18.73 -6.82 13.03
C LEU A 206 17.27 -6.53 13.38
N LYS A 207 16.54 -7.54 13.83
CA LYS A 207 15.19 -7.39 14.38
C LYS A 207 15.26 -7.32 15.90
N MET A 208 14.62 -6.33 16.49
CA MET A 208 14.51 -6.17 17.93
C MET A 208 13.04 -6.10 18.32
N GLU A 209 12.60 -6.94 19.27
CA GLU A 209 11.24 -6.96 19.82
C GLU A 209 11.03 -5.82 20.82
N GLN A 210 10.94 -4.62 20.24
CA GLN A 210 10.69 -3.35 20.91
C GLN A 210 9.64 -2.53 20.14
N TYR A 211 9.04 -1.55 20.79
CA TYR A 211 8.20 -0.55 20.15
C TYR A 211 9.06 0.55 19.50
N PRO A 212 8.72 1.02 18.29
CA PRO A 212 9.36 2.17 17.67
C PRO A 212 9.11 3.42 18.52
N PRO A 213 9.96 4.45 18.44
CA PRO A 213 9.82 5.65 19.28
C PRO A 213 8.55 6.46 18.97
N ARG A 214 7.99 6.30 17.76
CA ARG A 214 6.85 7.08 17.27
C ARG A 214 6.05 6.34 16.18
N GLY A 215 4.74 6.54 16.15
CA GLY A 215 3.85 6.22 15.04
C GLY A 215 2.77 7.30 14.83
N LEU A 216 2.25 7.40 13.62
CA LEU A 216 1.29 8.42 13.20
C LEU A 216 0.04 7.79 12.56
N MET A 217 -1.14 8.23 13.01
CA MET A 217 -2.43 7.96 12.37
C MET A 217 -3.10 9.29 11.97
N GLN A 218 -3.76 9.31 10.83
CA GLN A 218 -4.42 10.49 10.28
C GLN A 218 -5.79 10.13 9.71
N SER A 219 -6.80 10.96 9.99
CA SER A 219 -8.13 10.79 9.44
C SER A 219 -8.22 11.10 7.95
N ASP A 220 -9.28 10.62 7.31
CA ASP A 220 -9.77 11.24 6.08
C ASP A 220 -10.25 12.68 6.33
N VAL A 221 -10.48 13.42 5.25
CA VAL A 221 -11.09 14.74 5.30
C VAL A 221 -12.57 14.61 5.64
N ILE A 222 -13.00 15.29 6.71
CA ILE A 222 -14.36 15.23 7.24
C ILE A 222 -15.10 16.50 6.82
N ASP A 223 -16.15 16.35 6.02
CA ASP A 223 -17.01 17.47 5.59
C ASP A 223 -18.03 17.82 6.68
N ILE A 224 -17.63 18.69 7.61
CA ILE A 224 -18.49 19.16 8.71
C ILE A 224 -19.72 19.91 8.16
N GLY A 225 -19.57 20.63 7.04
CA GLY A 225 -20.66 21.35 6.40
C GLY A 225 -21.78 20.42 5.94
N ARG A 226 -21.42 19.30 5.30
CA ARG A 226 -22.37 18.24 4.91
C ARG A 226 -23.04 17.58 6.12
N LEU A 227 -22.29 17.36 7.21
CA LEU A 227 -22.85 16.75 8.43
C LEU A 227 -23.76 17.70 9.22
N ALA A 228 -23.61 19.01 9.04
CA ALA A 228 -24.42 20.02 9.72
C ALA A 228 -25.84 20.13 9.13
N THR A 229 -26.06 19.72 7.89
CA THR A 229 -27.33 19.91 7.18
C THR A 229 -28.09 18.59 7.01
N PRO A 230 -29.42 18.58 7.20
CA PRO A 230 -30.22 17.35 7.13
C PRO A 230 -30.37 16.83 5.69
N ASP A 231 -30.24 17.69 4.69
CA ASP A 231 -30.31 17.36 3.26
C ASP A 231 -28.96 16.88 2.68
N GLY A 232 -27.89 16.91 3.48
CA GLY A 232 -26.54 16.52 3.05
C GLY A 232 -25.89 17.50 2.07
N ILE A 233 -26.44 18.71 1.89
CA ILE A 233 -25.86 19.77 1.07
C ILE A 233 -25.28 20.83 2.00
N ALA A 234 -23.98 21.09 1.91
CA ALA A 234 -23.32 21.97 2.86
C ALA A 234 -23.86 23.42 2.76
N SER A 235 -24.22 24.00 3.89
CA SER A 235 -24.56 25.43 3.98
C SER A 235 -23.44 26.19 4.70
N PRO A 236 -23.28 27.51 4.44
CA PRO A 236 -22.40 28.33 5.24
C PRO A 236 -22.71 28.17 6.74
N PHE A 237 -21.70 27.78 7.51
CA PHE A 237 -21.79 27.65 8.96
C PHE A 237 -20.63 28.36 9.63
N SER A 238 -20.84 28.79 10.87
CA SER A 238 -19.76 29.21 11.76
C SER A 238 -19.46 28.06 12.73
N LEU A 239 -18.20 27.66 12.84
CA LEU A 239 -17.79 26.71 13.88
C LEU A 239 -17.64 27.50 15.19
N ASN A 240 -18.47 27.23 16.19
CA ASN A 240 -18.41 27.96 17.46
C ASN A 240 -17.43 27.32 18.43
N GLN A 241 -17.42 25.98 18.46
CA GLN A 241 -16.59 25.23 19.37
C GLN A 241 -16.20 23.90 18.74
N LEU A 242 -14.95 23.51 18.95
CA LEU A 242 -14.45 22.18 18.65
C LEU A 242 -13.94 21.56 19.95
N GLY A 243 -14.26 20.30 20.20
CA GLY A 243 -13.85 19.57 21.39
C GLY A 243 -13.33 18.20 21.01
N PHE A 244 -12.30 17.74 21.71
CA PHE A 244 -11.73 16.42 21.54
C PHE A 244 -11.71 15.73 22.91
N ASP A 245 -12.35 14.57 23.01
CA ASP A 245 -12.26 13.68 24.17
C ASP A 245 -11.51 12.42 23.73
N LEU A 246 -10.27 12.29 24.19
CA LEU A 246 -9.37 11.21 23.81
C LEU A 246 -9.13 10.31 25.01
N LYS A 247 -9.66 9.08 24.97
CA LYS A 247 -9.48 8.09 26.04
C LYS A 247 -8.26 7.25 25.74
N THR A 248 -7.24 7.39 26.58
CA THR A 248 -5.97 6.68 26.45
C THR A 248 -5.63 5.89 27.71
N VAL A 249 -4.80 4.87 27.54
CA VAL A 249 -4.05 4.24 28.62
C VAL A 249 -2.58 4.57 28.37
N THR A 250 -2.05 5.48 29.17
CA THR A 250 -0.64 5.86 29.13
C THR A 250 0.09 5.29 30.34
N ILE A 251 1.28 4.79 30.07
CA ILE A 251 2.25 4.28 31.05
C ILE A 251 3.37 5.33 31.16
N PRO A 252 4.13 5.45 32.26
CA PRO A 252 5.28 6.35 32.32
C PRO A 252 6.18 6.26 31.08
N ASN A 253 6.64 7.41 30.58
CA ASN A 253 7.41 7.58 29.34
C ASN A 253 6.64 7.35 28.02
N THR A 254 5.31 7.26 28.04
CA THR A 254 4.48 7.20 26.83
C THR A 254 3.62 8.45 26.67
N LYS A 255 3.28 8.83 25.43
CA LYS A 255 2.44 9.98 25.13
C LYS A 255 1.57 9.74 23.90
N VAL A 256 0.37 10.31 23.90
CA VAL A 256 -0.45 10.49 22.70
C VAL A 256 -0.68 11.97 22.50
N ASN A 257 -0.28 12.50 21.34
CA ASN A 257 -0.57 13.87 20.92
C ASN A 257 -1.66 13.82 19.86
N LEU A 258 -2.72 14.60 20.05
CA LEU A 258 -3.77 14.81 19.05
C LEU A 258 -3.64 16.22 18.49
N GLU A 259 -3.65 16.32 17.17
CA GLU A 259 -3.64 17.57 16.44
C GLU A 259 -4.76 17.58 15.42
N TYR A 260 -5.20 18.76 15.03
CA TYR A 260 -6.21 18.94 14.00
C TYR A 260 -5.86 20.10 13.07
N ARG A 261 -6.50 20.12 11.91
CA ARG A 261 -6.47 21.22 10.96
C ARG A 261 -7.82 21.40 10.30
N LEU A 262 -8.07 22.60 9.82
CA LEU A 262 -9.33 22.99 9.19
C LEU A 262 -9.08 23.49 7.77
N GLY A 263 -10.03 23.29 6.87
CA GLY A 263 -9.91 23.70 5.47
C GLY A 263 -11.20 24.17 4.83
N SER A 264 -11.08 24.93 3.75
CA SER A 264 -12.20 25.40 2.92
C SER A 264 -12.44 24.56 1.67
N THR A 265 -11.46 23.72 1.28
CA THR A 265 -11.53 22.82 0.11
C THR A 265 -11.46 21.35 0.53
N PRO A 266 -12.07 20.42 -0.24
CA PRO A 266 -12.09 18.99 0.10
C PRO A 266 -10.70 18.34 0.03
N GLU A 267 -9.78 18.93 -0.76
CA GLU A 267 -8.39 18.52 -0.84
C GLU A 267 -7.49 19.50 -0.09
N TYR A 268 -6.41 18.97 0.49
CA TYR A 268 -5.40 19.79 1.17
C TYR A 268 -4.66 20.72 0.21
N GLY A 269 -4.62 22.00 0.55
CA GLY A 269 -3.82 23.02 -0.10
C GLY A 269 -3.22 23.96 0.94
N LEU A 270 -1.97 24.40 0.74
CA LEU A 270 -1.25 25.28 1.67
C LEU A 270 -2.01 26.58 1.96
N GLU A 271 -2.76 27.10 0.98
CA GLU A 271 -3.51 28.35 1.09
C GLU A 271 -4.93 28.16 1.63
N THR A 272 -5.48 26.94 1.53
CA THR A 272 -6.89 26.65 1.85
C THR A 272 -7.07 25.85 3.13
N TRP A 273 -5.98 25.42 3.77
CA TRP A 273 -5.96 24.67 5.02
C TRP A 273 -5.02 25.30 6.05
N THR A 274 -5.39 25.20 7.33
CA THR A 274 -4.51 25.59 8.43
C THR A 274 -3.36 24.60 8.62
N ASP A 275 -2.30 25.03 9.28
CA ASP A 275 -1.34 24.13 9.90
C ASP A 275 -2.00 23.23 10.96
N TRP A 276 -1.31 22.14 11.32
CA TRP A 276 -1.69 21.28 12.44
C TRP A 276 -1.60 22.04 13.77
N ARG A 277 -2.62 21.89 14.61
CA ARG A 277 -2.73 22.58 15.91
C ARG A 277 -3.17 21.59 16.99
N SER A 278 -2.63 21.76 18.20
CA SER A 278 -2.97 20.95 19.37
C SER A 278 -3.96 21.63 20.32
N THR A 279 -4.20 22.93 20.14
CA THR A 279 -5.10 23.74 20.98
C THR A 279 -6.25 24.27 20.16
N VAL A 280 -7.45 24.13 20.70
CA VAL A 280 -8.67 24.65 20.09
C VAL A 280 -8.69 26.18 20.22
N ASP A 281 -8.65 26.89 19.09
CA ASP A 281 -8.90 28.33 19.04
C ASP A 281 -10.42 28.60 19.14
N SER A 282 -10.83 29.80 19.54
CA SER A 282 -12.25 30.21 19.57
C SER A 282 -12.68 31.00 18.33
N THR A 283 -11.74 31.29 17.42
CA THR A 283 -11.99 32.10 16.21
C THR A 283 -12.02 31.23 14.95
N PHE A 284 -13.22 30.81 14.52
CA PHE A 284 -13.40 30.01 13.30
C PHE A 284 -14.45 30.63 12.36
N ASN A 285 -14.02 31.33 11.32
CA ASN A 285 -14.97 32.06 10.45
C ASN A 285 -15.00 31.64 8.98
N SER A 286 -14.34 30.54 8.56
CA SER A 286 -14.31 30.18 7.12
C SER A 286 -13.88 28.74 6.78
N PHE A 287 -14.27 27.73 7.55
CA PHE A 287 -13.88 26.34 7.30
C PHE A 287 -15.09 25.44 7.10
N ARG A 288 -14.96 24.48 6.18
CA ARG A 288 -15.96 23.43 5.89
C ARG A 288 -15.48 22.06 6.33
N TYR A 289 -14.17 21.84 6.22
CA TYR A 289 -13.56 20.54 6.38
C TYR A 289 -12.70 20.48 7.64
N LEU A 290 -12.69 19.33 8.28
CA LEU A 290 -11.87 18.99 9.44
C LEU A 290 -11.00 17.78 9.10
N GLN A 291 -9.76 17.79 9.58
CA GLN A 291 -8.93 16.60 9.63
C GLN A 291 -8.18 16.55 10.96
N TRP A 292 -7.98 15.35 11.49
CA TRP A 292 -7.20 15.13 12.71
C TRP A 292 -6.04 14.16 12.45
N GLN A 293 -4.99 14.28 13.25
CA GLN A 293 -3.89 13.31 13.31
C GLN A 293 -3.53 13.02 14.77
N MET A 294 -3.16 11.77 15.06
CA MET A 294 -2.63 11.39 16.36
C MET A 294 -1.23 10.80 16.23
N THR A 295 -0.31 11.31 17.03
CA THR A 295 1.05 10.78 17.17
C THR A 295 1.15 10.03 18.49
N LEU A 296 1.42 8.74 18.43
CA LEU A 296 1.79 7.90 19.57
C LEU A 296 3.31 7.92 19.72
N SER A 297 3.83 8.07 20.93
CA SER A 297 5.27 8.00 21.19
C SER A 297 5.60 7.32 22.50
N THR A 298 6.79 6.72 22.55
CA THR A 298 7.37 6.13 23.76
C THR A 298 8.85 6.49 23.87
N GLY A 299 9.28 6.82 25.09
CA GLY A 299 10.68 6.93 25.47
C GLY A 299 11.25 5.64 26.06
N ASN A 300 10.41 4.63 26.32
CA ASN A 300 10.81 3.31 26.78
C ASN A 300 10.40 2.26 25.73
N PRO A 301 11.35 1.61 25.04
CA PRO A 301 11.09 0.68 23.94
C PRO A 301 10.27 -0.57 24.35
N LEU A 302 10.11 -0.85 25.65
CA LEU A 302 9.37 -2.00 26.15
C LEU A 302 7.88 -1.72 26.41
N VAL A 303 7.43 -0.47 26.31
CA VAL A 303 6.04 -0.08 26.59
C VAL A 303 5.47 0.84 25.50
N THR A 304 4.16 0.77 25.31
CA THR A 304 3.44 1.52 24.26
C THR A 304 2.20 2.21 24.84
N PRO A 305 1.87 3.45 24.44
CA PRO A 305 0.58 4.04 24.77
C PRO A 305 -0.53 3.31 24.01
N CYS A 306 -1.74 3.29 24.58
CA CYS A 306 -2.92 2.75 23.90
C CYS A 306 -4.01 3.82 23.79
N VAL A 307 -4.60 3.97 22.61
CA VAL A 307 -5.85 4.72 22.39
C VAL A 307 -7.01 3.75 22.40
N LYS A 308 -8.04 4.06 23.18
CA LYS A 308 -9.29 3.28 23.26
C LYS A 308 -10.42 3.94 22.48
N GLU A 309 -10.52 5.26 22.58
CA GLU A 309 -11.64 5.99 22.01
C GLU A 309 -11.20 7.41 21.66
N LEU A 310 -11.74 7.93 20.57
CA LEU A 310 -11.68 9.35 20.22
C LEU A 310 -13.10 9.83 19.93
N GLU A 311 -13.56 10.83 20.67
CA GLU A 311 -14.77 11.57 20.37
C GLU A 311 -14.40 13.00 19.97
N ILE A 312 -14.95 13.46 18.84
CA ILE A 312 -14.82 14.83 18.36
C ILE A 312 -16.19 15.47 18.41
N ARG A 313 -16.30 16.63 19.07
CA ARG A 313 -17.52 17.43 19.14
C ARG A 313 -17.33 18.73 18.37
N ALA A 314 -18.12 18.95 17.32
CA ALA A 314 -18.18 20.22 16.60
C ALA A 314 -19.53 20.88 16.85
N ASN A 315 -19.53 22.02 17.55
CA ASN A 315 -20.70 22.87 17.71
C ASN A 315 -20.70 23.90 16.59
N VAL A 316 -21.69 23.80 15.71
CA VAL A 316 -21.81 24.63 14.53
C VAL A 316 -23.08 25.46 14.61
N ARG A 317 -22.98 26.70 14.10
CA ARG A 317 -24.11 27.59 13.88
C ARG A 317 -24.38 27.62 12.38
N VAL A 318 -25.53 27.10 11.98
CA VAL A 318 -25.98 27.10 10.60
C VAL A 318 -26.96 28.25 10.41
N SER A 319 -26.71 29.10 9.42
CA SER A 319 -27.66 30.16 9.05
C SER A 319 -28.83 29.52 8.31
N GLN A 320 -30.06 29.57 8.84
CA GLN A 320 -31.25 29.28 8.04
C GLN A 320 -31.54 30.52 7.20
N GLN A 321 -31.14 30.50 5.94
CA GLN A 321 -31.64 31.49 4.99
C GLN A 321 -33.09 31.14 4.68
N MET A 322 -34.05 31.99 5.08
CA MET A 322 -35.49 31.77 4.88
C MET A 322 -35.90 31.61 3.42
N ASP A 323 -35.07 32.06 2.47
CA ASP A 323 -35.33 32.03 1.02
C ASP A 323 -34.61 30.91 0.25
N GLN A 324 -33.95 29.97 0.94
CA GLN A 324 -33.30 28.85 0.25
C GLN A 324 -34.30 27.73 -0.07
N PRO A 325 -34.23 27.15 -1.27
CA PRO A 325 -35.18 26.14 -1.67
C PRO A 325 -34.98 24.85 -0.89
N LYS A 326 -36.09 24.15 -0.69
CA LYS A 326 -36.07 22.80 -0.14
C LYS A 326 -35.48 21.88 -1.22
N LEU A 327 -34.33 21.30 -0.90
CA LEU A 327 -33.61 20.35 -1.74
C LEU A 327 -33.57 19.00 -1.04
N GLU A 328 -33.67 17.93 -1.82
CA GLU A 328 -33.55 16.56 -1.32
C GLU A 328 -32.67 15.74 -2.27
N ILE A 329 -31.64 15.08 -1.74
CA ILE A 329 -30.87 14.10 -2.52
C ILE A 329 -31.71 12.83 -2.61
N VAL A 330 -32.35 12.62 -3.76
CA VAL A 330 -33.27 11.49 -3.98
C VAL A 330 -32.56 10.22 -4.46
N GLN A 331 -31.37 10.36 -5.06
CA GLN A 331 -30.57 9.22 -5.49
C GLN A 331 -29.09 9.57 -5.54
N GLN A 332 -28.23 8.65 -5.08
CA GLN A 332 -26.78 8.79 -5.14
C GLN A 332 -26.12 7.44 -5.44
N ARG A 333 -25.18 7.43 -6.39
CA ARG A 333 -24.24 6.33 -6.64
C ARG A 333 -22.82 6.89 -6.57
N VAL A 334 -22.33 7.04 -5.35
CA VAL A 334 -20.97 7.48 -5.03
C VAL A 334 -20.45 6.53 -3.95
N PRO A 335 -19.62 5.54 -4.30
CA PRO A 335 -19.09 4.60 -3.31
C PRO A 335 -18.13 5.29 -2.34
N GLU A 336 -17.89 4.66 -1.19
CA GLU A 336 -16.92 5.13 -0.21
C GLU A 336 -15.52 5.17 -0.84
N GLN A 337 -14.84 6.32 -0.70
CA GLN A 337 -13.48 6.47 -1.18
C GLN A 337 -12.50 5.96 -0.13
N ILE A 338 -11.93 4.79 -0.38
CA ILE A 338 -10.90 4.20 0.48
C ILE A 338 -9.54 4.70 0.01
N ARG A 339 -8.72 5.25 0.93
CA ARG A 339 -7.33 5.68 0.67
C ARG A 339 -6.34 4.68 1.26
N SER A 340 -5.21 4.48 0.59
CA SER A 340 -4.07 3.71 1.14
C SER A 340 -3.21 4.61 2.03
N SER A 341 -2.65 4.05 3.09
CA SER A 341 -1.61 4.69 3.90
C SER A 341 -0.27 4.75 3.16
N HIS A 342 -0.13 3.98 2.08
CA HIS A 342 1.08 3.91 1.27
C HIS A 342 0.86 4.54 -0.11
N ARG A 343 1.88 5.26 -0.58
CA ARG A 343 1.86 5.82 -1.93
C ARG A 343 2.18 4.73 -2.94
N PHE A 344 1.46 4.76 -4.06
CA PHE A 344 1.73 3.95 -5.23
C PHE A 344 2.35 4.82 -6.33
N SER A 345 3.48 4.40 -6.90
CA SER A 345 4.13 5.10 -8.01
C SER A 345 3.57 4.63 -9.35
N TYR A 346 2.59 5.38 -9.88
CA TYR A 346 1.98 5.09 -11.18
C TYR A 346 2.89 5.49 -12.34
N LEU A 347 2.88 4.69 -13.41
CA LEU A 347 3.51 5.03 -14.68
C LEU A 347 2.91 6.33 -15.23
N SER A 348 3.76 7.36 -15.34
CA SER A 348 3.33 8.66 -15.83
C SER A 348 3.01 8.62 -17.32
N SER A 349 1.90 9.27 -17.72
CA SER A 349 1.43 9.32 -19.11
C SER A 349 2.42 9.95 -20.11
N ASP A 350 3.38 10.75 -19.62
CA ASP A 350 4.42 11.40 -20.42
C ASP A 350 5.70 10.55 -20.58
N THR A 351 5.71 9.32 -20.05
CA THR A 351 6.85 8.41 -20.17
C THR A 351 7.01 7.96 -21.62
N LYS A 352 8.02 8.51 -22.32
CA LYS A 352 8.33 8.18 -23.73
C LYS A 352 8.47 6.68 -23.98
N ARG A 353 9.07 5.94 -23.05
CA ARG A 353 9.24 4.49 -23.17
C ARG A 353 7.90 3.74 -23.14
N ALA A 354 6.91 4.23 -22.40
CA ALA A 354 5.56 3.67 -22.39
C ALA A 354 4.82 3.91 -23.72
N GLN A 355 5.01 5.08 -24.32
CA GLN A 355 4.48 5.39 -25.66
C GLN A 355 5.08 4.46 -26.72
N ILE A 356 6.41 4.30 -26.72
CA ILE A 356 7.11 3.35 -27.60
C ILE A 356 6.60 1.92 -27.37
N PHE A 357 6.43 1.51 -26.11
CA PHE A 357 5.93 0.19 -25.76
C PHE A 357 4.52 -0.06 -26.34
N ARG A 358 3.59 0.89 -26.15
CA ARG A 358 2.23 0.84 -26.70
C ARG A 358 2.22 0.74 -28.23
N GLU A 359 2.96 1.62 -28.90
CA GLU A 359 3.00 1.70 -30.37
C GLU A 359 3.67 0.47 -30.99
N ARG A 360 4.83 0.07 -30.45
CA ARG A 360 5.64 -1.02 -31.01
C ARG A 360 4.93 -2.36 -30.95
N TRP A 361 4.20 -2.61 -29.87
CA TRP A 361 3.46 -3.86 -29.66
C TRP A 361 1.98 -3.77 -30.01
N LYS A 362 1.55 -2.63 -30.60
CA LYS A 362 0.19 -2.40 -31.10
C LYS A 362 -0.89 -2.71 -30.06
N LEU A 363 -0.69 -2.25 -28.82
CA LEU A 363 -1.59 -2.60 -27.71
C LEU A 363 -3.03 -2.13 -27.94
N ASP A 364 -3.22 -1.04 -28.69
CA ASP A 364 -4.56 -0.60 -29.13
C ASP A 364 -5.28 -1.65 -29.99
N ASP A 365 -4.56 -2.34 -30.87
CA ASP A 365 -5.11 -3.42 -31.70
C ASP A 365 -5.44 -4.66 -30.86
N VAL A 366 -4.67 -4.91 -29.79
CA VAL A 366 -4.89 -6.05 -28.87
C VAL A 366 -6.23 -5.90 -28.14
N ILE A 367 -6.55 -4.69 -27.68
CA ILE A 367 -7.82 -4.40 -27.00
C ILE A 367 -8.97 -4.08 -27.96
N ALA A 368 -8.70 -3.98 -29.26
CA ALA A 368 -9.72 -3.64 -30.25
C ALA A 368 -10.84 -4.70 -30.26
N GLY A 369 -12.08 -4.23 -30.29
CA GLY A 369 -13.27 -5.09 -30.28
C GLY A 369 -13.60 -5.70 -28.91
N ALA A 370 -12.95 -5.26 -27.83
CA ALA A 370 -13.34 -5.65 -26.49
C ALA A 370 -14.76 -5.18 -26.15
N THR A 371 -15.56 -6.03 -25.49
CA THR A 371 -16.97 -5.70 -25.18
C THR A 371 -17.15 -5.00 -23.84
N SER A 372 -16.14 -5.04 -22.97
CA SER A 372 -16.09 -4.30 -21.70
C SER A 372 -14.65 -3.98 -21.33
N GLU A 373 -14.45 -3.15 -20.30
CA GLU A 373 -13.12 -2.96 -19.69
C GLU A 373 -12.52 -4.30 -19.27
N PHE A 374 -13.29 -5.14 -18.56
CA PHE A 374 -12.76 -6.38 -18.05
C PHE A 374 -12.31 -7.30 -19.20
N ASP A 375 -13.01 -7.30 -20.33
CA ASP A 375 -12.56 -7.99 -21.55
C ASP A 375 -11.23 -7.44 -22.11
N GLN A 376 -10.95 -6.14 -21.97
CA GLN A 376 -9.63 -5.58 -22.33
C GLN A 376 -8.52 -6.19 -21.48
N PHE A 377 -8.73 -6.33 -20.16
CA PHE A 377 -7.76 -6.99 -19.28
C PHE A 377 -7.55 -8.45 -19.68
N ILE A 378 -8.62 -9.20 -19.97
CA ILE A 378 -8.50 -10.60 -20.40
C ILE A 378 -7.72 -10.71 -21.71
N ARG A 379 -8.02 -9.89 -22.73
CA ARG A 379 -7.29 -9.87 -24.01
C ARG A 379 -5.82 -9.53 -23.85
N LEU A 380 -5.49 -8.53 -23.02
CA LEU A 380 -4.10 -8.16 -22.73
C LEU A 380 -3.36 -9.29 -21.99
N SER A 381 -4.04 -9.98 -21.06
CA SER A 381 -3.47 -11.12 -20.35
C SER A 381 -3.15 -12.27 -21.32
N GLU A 382 -4.10 -12.60 -22.20
CA GLU A 382 -3.94 -13.65 -23.22
C GLU A 382 -2.84 -13.28 -24.20
N TRP A 383 -2.84 -12.05 -24.71
CA TRP A 383 -1.78 -11.55 -25.58
C TRP A 383 -0.40 -11.65 -24.92
N THR A 384 -0.29 -11.25 -23.64
CA THR A 384 0.95 -11.31 -22.88
C THR A 384 1.45 -12.75 -22.75
N ARG A 385 0.56 -13.69 -22.42
CA ARG A 385 0.92 -15.11 -22.30
C ARG A 385 1.53 -15.65 -23.59
N HIS A 386 1.00 -15.25 -24.76
CA HIS A 386 1.47 -15.73 -26.06
C HIS A 386 2.83 -15.14 -26.50
N GLN A 387 3.45 -14.24 -25.73
CA GLN A 387 4.78 -13.70 -26.06
C GLN A 387 5.92 -14.70 -25.80
N TRP A 388 5.62 -15.82 -25.12
CA TRP A 388 6.59 -16.89 -24.85
C TRP A 388 6.02 -18.28 -25.16
N GLU A 389 6.82 -19.06 -25.87
CA GLU A 389 6.58 -20.49 -26.10
C GLU A 389 7.10 -21.31 -24.90
N ASN A 390 8.36 -21.05 -24.50
CA ASN A 390 9.07 -21.79 -23.45
C ASN A 390 9.45 -20.86 -22.28
N GLY A 391 8.58 -20.75 -21.28
CA GLY A 391 8.97 -20.16 -19.99
C GLY A 391 10.06 -20.98 -19.29
N TRP A 392 10.82 -20.35 -18.40
CA TRP A 392 11.95 -20.89 -17.65
C TRP A 392 13.20 -21.28 -18.47
N ASP A 393 13.24 -20.92 -19.76
CA ASP A 393 14.43 -21.01 -20.59
C ASP A 393 15.28 -19.74 -20.41
N MET A 394 16.54 -19.88 -19.96
CA MET A 394 17.48 -18.76 -19.76
C MET A 394 17.91 -18.07 -21.07
N GLY A 395 17.59 -18.69 -22.22
CA GLY A 395 17.94 -18.18 -23.53
C GLY A 395 19.45 -18.29 -23.83
N GLU A 396 19.83 -17.87 -25.04
CA GLU A 396 21.21 -18.05 -25.54
C GLU A 396 22.27 -17.23 -24.78
N ILE A 397 21.88 -16.19 -24.04
CA ILE A 397 22.82 -15.30 -23.33
C ILE A 397 22.76 -15.40 -21.80
N ASP A 398 22.04 -16.39 -21.25
CA ASP A 398 21.96 -16.66 -19.80
C ASP A 398 21.61 -15.42 -18.96
N PHE A 399 20.55 -14.71 -19.37
CA PHE A 399 20.19 -13.41 -18.81
C PHE A 399 18.77 -13.39 -18.26
N CYS A 400 18.62 -12.95 -17.01
CA CYS A 400 17.33 -12.62 -16.41
C CYS A 400 17.00 -11.15 -16.72
N PRO A 401 15.96 -10.88 -17.53
CA PRO A 401 15.53 -9.50 -17.78
C PRO A 401 15.14 -8.79 -16.48
N PRO A 402 15.36 -7.46 -16.38
CA PRO A 402 14.76 -6.68 -15.30
C PRO A 402 13.25 -6.59 -15.50
N TRP A 403 12.54 -6.06 -14.50
CA TRP A 403 11.10 -5.73 -14.58
C TRP A 403 10.81 -4.57 -15.53
N ASP A 404 11.09 -4.76 -16.82
CA ASP A 404 10.96 -3.75 -17.88
C ASP A 404 10.27 -4.39 -19.08
N GLY A 405 8.96 -4.23 -19.16
CA GLY A 405 8.12 -4.84 -20.20
C GLY A 405 8.65 -4.63 -21.63
N LEU A 406 9.27 -3.46 -21.92
CA LEU A 406 9.84 -3.21 -23.25
C LEU A 406 11.07 -4.10 -23.50
N LEU A 407 12.02 -4.13 -22.57
CA LEU A 407 13.22 -4.98 -22.70
C LEU A 407 12.86 -6.47 -22.69
N ILE A 408 11.92 -6.86 -21.83
CA ILE A 408 11.43 -8.22 -21.72
C ILE A 408 10.94 -8.71 -23.10
N LEU A 409 10.10 -7.94 -23.80
CA LEU A 409 9.57 -8.36 -25.10
C LEU A 409 10.62 -8.34 -26.23
N GLU A 410 11.58 -7.41 -26.20
CA GLU A 410 12.72 -7.45 -27.13
C GLU A 410 13.53 -8.75 -26.99
N LEU A 411 13.79 -9.17 -25.75
CA LEU A 411 14.54 -10.39 -25.47
C LEU A 411 13.72 -11.64 -25.79
N ALA A 412 12.44 -11.65 -25.42
CA ALA A 412 11.53 -12.76 -25.67
C ALA A 412 11.35 -13.02 -27.18
N SER A 413 11.12 -11.98 -27.98
CA SER A 413 10.94 -12.09 -29.43
C SER A 413 12.15 -12.67 -30.17
N ARG A 414 13.32 -12.65 -29.54
CA ARG A 414 14.60 -13.16 -30.07
C ARG A 414 15.09 -14.41 -29.34
N LYS A 415 14.33 -14.95 -28.37
CA LYS A 415 14.71 -16.10 -27.54
C LYS A 415 16.04 -15.91 -26.80
N LEU A 416 16.34 -14.68 -26.38
CA LEU A 416 17.64 -14.32 -25.79
C LEU A 416 17.68 -14.41 -24.26
N GLY A 417 16.55 -14.25 -23.56
CA GLY A 417 16.57 -14.21 -22.11
C GLY A 417 15.40 -14.92 -21.46
N LEU A 418 15.49 -15.05 -20.13
CA LEU A 418 14.51 -15.73 -19.29
C LEU A 418 13.09 -15.15 -19.42
N GLY A 419 12.10 -16.02 -19.57
CA GLY A 419 10.68 -15.71 -19.39
C GLY A 419 10.11 -16.48 -18.21
N MET A 420 9.63 -15.80 -17.17
CA MET A 420 9.07 -16.43 -15.96
C MET A 420 7.87 -15.63 -15.45
N CYS A 421 7.18 -16.15 -14.44
CA CYS A 421 5.95 -15.56 -13.88
C CYS A 421 6.03 -14.05 -13.65
N THR A 422 7.15 -13.57 -13.12
CA THR A 422 7.41 -12.15 -12.91
C THR A 422 7.42 -11.36 -14.22
N HIS A 423 8.07 -11.86 -15.28
CA HIS A 423 8.10 -11.23 -16.59
C HIS A 423 6.73 -11.15 -17.27
N TYR A 424 5.90 -12.20 -17.17
CA TYR A 424 4.51 -12.16 -17.68
C TYR A 424 3.70 -11.09 -16.93
N SER A 425 3.79 -11.06 -15.60
CA SER A 425 3.09 -10.08 -14.77
C SER A 425 3.56 -8.65 -15.07
N THR A 426 4.87 -8.42 -15.21
CA THR A 426 5.43 -7.12 -15.60
C THR A 426 4.95 -6.66 -16.97
N VAL A 427 5.02 -7.51 -18.01
CA VAL A 427 4.57 -7.14 -19.36
C VAL A 427 3.08 -6.78 -19.35
N PHE A 428 2.26 -7.59 -18.69
CA PHE A 428 0.82 -7.35 -18.59
C PHE A 428 0.52 -6.02 -17.88
N VAL A 429 1.12 -5.81 -16.70
CA VAL A 429 0.92 -4.58 -15.92
C VAL A 429 1.36 -3.34 -16.70
N HIS A 430 2.49 -3.39 -17.39
CA HIS A 430 2.96 -2.30 -18.24
C HIS A 430 2.08 -2.08 -19.48
N ALA A 431 1.50 -3.13 -20.04
CA ALA A 431 0.55 -3.01 -21.14
C ALA A 431 -0.74 -2.31 -20.70
N CYS A 432 -1.29 -2.69 -19.55
CA CYS A 432 -2.41 -1.98 -18.93
C CYS A 432 -2.07 -0.51 -18.67
N ALA A 433 -0.96 -0.24 -17.97
CA ALA A 433 -0.56 1.10 -17.59
C ALA A 433 -0.32 2.02 -18.80
N SER A 434 0.22 1.49 -19.90
CA SER A 434 0.46 2.27 -21.14
C SER A 434 -0.82 2.63 -21.89
N LEU A 435 -1.91 1.90 -21.65
CA LEU A 435 -3.26 2.17 -22.17
C LEU A 435 -4.09 3.05 -21.22
N GLY A 436 -3.57 3.36 -20.03
CA GLY A 436 -4.28 4.13 -18.99
C GLY A 436 -5.17 3.28 -18.09
N LEU A 437 -5.12 1.96 -18.22
CA LEU A 437 -5.72 1.01 -17.30
C LEU A 437 -4.84 0.85 -16.06
N ILE A 438 -5.43 0.49 -14.93
CA ILE A 438 -4.69 0.38 -13.67
C ILE A 438 -4.47 -1.08 -13.30
N ALA A 439 -3.20 -1.45 -13.20
CA ALA A 439 -2.76 -2.77 -12.79
C ALA A 439 -1.51 -2.67 -11.91
N ARG A 440 -1.27 -3.68 -11.09
CA ARG A 440 -0.08 -3.80 -10.23
C ARG A 440 0.40 -5.25 -10.15
N ILE A 441 1.67 -5.41 -9.79
CA ILE A 441 2.29 -6.72 -9.61
C ILE A 441 2.09 -7.20 -8.17
N LEU A 442 1.81 -8.49 -8.02
CA LEU A 442 1.58 -9.16 -6.76
C LEU A 442 2.42 -10.44 -6.69
N VAL A 443 3.06 -10.67 -5.55
CA VAL A 443 3.88 -11.87 -5.30
C VAL A 443 3.15 -12.78 -4.31
N ILE A 444 3.09 -14.07 -4.64
CA ILE A 444 2.54 -15.14 -3.81
C ILE A 444 3.60 -16.25 -3.63
N ARG A 445 3.25 -17.34 -2.94
CA ARG A 445 4.17 -18.47 -2.76
C ARG A 445 4.66 -19.00 -4.12
N CYS A 446 5.98 -18.98 -4.34
CA CYS A 446 6.65 -19.47 -5.54
C CYS A 446 6.21 -18.85 -6.87
N HIS A 447 5.41 -17.77 -6.87
CA HIS A 447 4.75 -17.28 -8.08
C HIS A 447 4.49 -15.78 -8.04
N CYS A 448 4.34 -15.17 -9.21
CA CYS A 448 4.08 -13.75 -9.37
C CYS A 448 2.93 -13.54 -10.36
N VAL A 449 1.91 -12.82 -9.92
CA VAL A 449 0.65 -12.55 -10.63
C VAL A 449 0.41 -11.03 -10.69
N ALA A 450 -0.74 -10.62 -11.23
CA ALA A 450 -1.15 -9.23 -11.25
C ALA A 450 -2.51 -9.02 -10.60
N GLU A 451 -2.79 -7.79 -10.19
CA GLU A 451 -4.14 -7.32 -9.90
C GLU A 451 -4.48 -6.10 -10.75
N VAL A 452 -5.72 -6.04 -11.20
CA VAL A 452 -6.27 -4.93 -11.98
C VAL A 452 -7.39 -4.26 -11.21
N TRP A 453 -7.49 -2.93 -11.29
CA TRP A 453 -8.69 -2.23 -10.85
C TRP A 453 -9.75 -2.31 -11.94
N SER A 454 -10.91 -2.89 -11.64
CA SER A 454 -12.01 -2.96 -12.60
C SER A 454 -13.13 -1.99 -12.26
N GLU A 455 -13.44 -1.08 -13.19
CA GLU A 455 -14.63 -0.23 -13.13
C GLU A 455 -15.93 -1.06 -13.16
N GLU A 456 -15.96 -2.17 -13.88
CA GLU A 456 -17.15 -3.02 -14.01
C GLU A 456 -17.59 -3.55 -12.63
N TYR A 457 -16.66 -4.15 -11.89
CA TYR A 457 -16.90 -4.73 -10.57
C TYR A 457 -16.69 -3.75 -9.41
N GLY A 458 -16.03 -2.61 -9.64
CA GLY A 458 -15.73 -1.60 -8.62
C GLY A 458 -14.75 -2.08 -7.56
N LYS A 459 -13.81 -2.97 -7.92
CA LYS A 459 -12.81 -3.54 -7.02
C LYS A 459 -11.56 -4.01 -7.76
N TRP A 460 -10.52 -4.33 -7.01
CA TRP A 460 -9.35 -5.04 -7.51
C TRP A 460 -9.66 -6.50 -7.80
N ILE A 461 -9.11 -7.03 -8.89
CA ILE A 461 -9.29 -8.42 -9.33
C ILE A 461 -7.92 -9.01 -9.66
N MET A 462 -7.65 -10.21 -9.16
CA MET A 462 -6.44 -10.99 -9.45
C MET A 462 -6.53 -11.63 -10.83
N ILE A 463 -5.47 -11.47 -11.62
CA ILE A 463 -5.28 -12.11 -12.92
C ILE A 463 -3.89 -12.75 -12.93
N ASP A 464 -3.83 -14.05 -13.18
CA ASP A 464 -2.59 -14.77 -13.48
C ASP A 464 -2.39 -14.82 -15.00
N THR A 465 -1.31 -14.20 -15.48
CA THR A 465 -1.00 -14.09 -16.91
C THR A 465 -0.02 -15.16 -17.40
N GLY A 466 0.73 -15.79 -16.49
CA GLY A 466 1.76 -16.77 -16.85
C GLY A 466 1.29 -18.21 -16.72
N GLY A 467 0.54 -18.50 -15.65
CA GLY A 467 0.48 -19.85 -15.08
C GLY A 467 1.83 -20.27 -14.49
N ASP A 468 1.91 -21.51 -14.02
CA ASP A 468 3.12 -22.04 -13.35
C ASP A 468 4.28 -22.34 -14.31
N SER A 469 5.43 -22.68 -13.74
CA SER A 469 6.59 -23.30 -14.38
C SER A 469 6.29 -24.59 -15.16
N ASN A 470 5.16 -25.23 -14.90
CA ASN A 470 4.73 -26.46 -15.55
C ASN A 470 3.86 -26.19 -16.79
N ASP A 471 4.27 -26.73 -17.94
CA ASP A 471 3.57 -26.67 -19.23
C ASP A 471 2.08 -27.03 -19.17
N GLN A 472 1.70 -27.99 -18.31
CA GLN A 472 0.31 -28.43 -18.15
C GLN A 472 -0.58 -27.34 -17.55
N THR A 473 0.02 -26.42 -16.79
CA THR A 473 -0.66 -25.37 -16.02
C THR A 473 -0.46 -23.97 -16.61
N LYS A 474 0.16 -23.87 -17.78
CA LYS A 474 0.37 -22.60 -18.50
C LYS A 474 -0.93 -22.07 -19.12
N ALA A 475 -1.69 -21.28 -18.39
CA ALA A 475 -2.90 -20.61 -18.87
C ALA A 475 -3.03 -19.22 -18.24
N THR A 476 -3.78 -18.34 -18.89
CA THR A 476 -4.29 -17.13 -18.25
C THR A 476 -5.56 -17.46 -17.47
N TYR A 477 -5.66 -17.00 -16.23
CA TYR A 477 -6.85 -17.27 -15.43
C TYR A 477 -7.07 -16.27 -14.30
N TYR A 478 -8.29 -16.27 -13.77
CA TYR A 478 -8.70 -15.56 -12.57
C TYR A 478 -9.67 -16.42 -11.77
N TYR A 479 -9.75 -16.17 -10.47
CA TYR A 479 -10.73 -16.83 -9.61
C TYR A 479 -12.06 -16.09 -9.63
N VAL A 480 -13.13 -16.84 -9.42
CA VAL A 480 -14.47 -16.32 -9.20
C VAL A 480 -15.08 -16.92 -7.93
N LYS A 481 -15.92 -16.17 -7.23
CA LYS A 481 -16.84 -16.69 -6.21
C LYS A 481 -18.24 -16.21 -6.55
N ASN A 482 -19.20 -17.13 -6.71
CA ASN A 482 -20.53 -16.82 -7.27
C ASN A 482 -20.45 -16.08 -8.62
N ASP A 483 -19.55 -16.52 -9.51
CA ASP A 483 -19.27 -15.90 -10.83
C ASP A 483 -18.78 -14.43 -10.77
N VAL A 484 -18.43 -13.90 -9.59
CA VAL A 484 -17.78 -12.59 -9.44
C VAL A 484 -16.27 -12.79 -9.31
N PRO A 485 -15.43 -12.13 -10.15
CA PRO A 485 -13.98 -12.25 -10.05
C PRO A 485 -13.44 -11.82 -8.68
N MET A 486 -12.39 -12.48 -8.21
CA MET A 486 -11.85 -12.31 -6.86
C MET A 486 -10.54 -11.50 -6.84
N SER A 487 -10.32 -10.75 -5.76
CA SER A 487 -9.03 -10.17 -5.40
C SER A 487 -8.11 -11.20 -4.74
N ALA A 488 -6.83 -10.88 -4.59
CA ALA A 488 -5.90 -11.77 -3.88
C ALA A 488 -6.29 -11.99 -2.41
N LEU A 489 -6.83 -10.97 -1.72
CA LEU A 489 -7.31 -11.11 -0.34
C LEU A 489 -8.55 -11.98 -0.26
N GLU A 490 -9.47 -11.90 -1.22
CA GLU A 490 -10.64 -12.79 -1.24
C GLU A 490 -10.20 -14.26 -1.41
N ILE A 491 -9.17 -14.52 -2.23
CA ILE A 491 -8.61 -15.87 -2.40
C ILE A 491 -7.86 -16.31 -1.14
N HIS A 492 -7.05 -15.43 -0.55
CA HIS A 492 -6.38 -15.64 0.73
C HIS A 492 -7.39 -16.00 1.83
N ASN A 493 -8.46 -15.23 1.98
CA ASN A 493 -9.52 -15.48 2.95
C ASN A 493 -10.26 -16.80 2.70
N ALA A 494 -10.50 -17.18 1.43
CA ALA A 494 -11.06 -18.48 1.10
C ALA A 494 -10.13 -19.62 1.56
N TRP A 495 -8.81 -19.48 1.36
CA TRP A 495 -7.81 -20.43 1.83
C TRP A 495 -7.73 -20.48 3.37
N ILE A 496 -7.57 -19.35 4.05
CA ILE A 496 -7.45 -19.31 5.52
C ILE A 496 -8.71 -19.87 6.21
N ASN A 497 -9.89 -19.49 5.73
CA ASN A 497 -11.16 -19.95 6.31
C ASN A 497 -11.63 -21.32 5.78
N GLN A 498 -10.91 -21.90 4.82
CA GLN A 498 -11.29 -23.12 4.11
C GLN A 498 -12.71 -23.05 3.50
N ASP A 499 -13.13 -21.84 3.07
CA ASP A 499 -14.44 -21.57 2.47
C ASP A 499 -14.34 -21.39 0.95
N PHE A 500 -14.50 -22.53 0.26
CA PHE A 500 -14.50 -22.63 -1.19
C PHE A 500 -15.89 -22.75 -1.80
N ASP A 501 -16.97 -22.47 -1.06
CA ASP A 501 -18.32 -22.55 -1.62
C ASP A 501 -18.44 -21.63 -2.85
N LYS A 502 -18.75 -22.25 -3.99
CA LYS A 502 -18.86 -21.62 -5.32
C LYS A 502 -17.62 -20.84 -5.76
N VAL A 503 -16.45 -21.21 -5.24
CA VAL A 503 -15.17 -20.76 -5.75
C VAL A 503 -14.82 -21.57 -7.00
N GLY A 504 -14.35 -20.89 -8.05
CA GLY A 504 -13.94 -21.53 -9.30
C GLY A 504 -12.91 -20.70 -10.04
N ILE A 505 -12.46 -21.22 -11.19
CA ILE A 505 -11.48 -20.58 -12.06
C ILE A 505 -12.13 -20.28 -13.42
N ARG A 506 -11.75 -19.15 -14.03
CA ARG A 506 -12.15 -18.75 -15.38
C ARG A 506 -10.93 -18.32 -16.20
N PRO A 507 -10.99 -18.39 -17.55
CA PRO A 507 -12.09 -18.91 -18.37
C PRO A 507 -12.23 -20.45 -18.27
N GLU A 508 -13.30 -21.03 -18.80
CA GLU A 508 -13.58 -22.48 -18.69
C GLU A 508 -12.45 -23.36 -19.24
N GLN A 509 -11.75 -22.89 -20.27
CA GLN A 509 -10.59 -23.58 -20.83
C GLN A 509 -9.43 -23.69 -19.84
N ALA A 510 -9.20 -22.65 -19.02
CA ALA A 510 -8.24 -22.70 -17.92
C ALA A 510 -8.78 -23.56 -16.78
N ALA A 511 -10.07 -23.44 -16.44
CA ALA A 511 -10.72 -24.23 -15.40
C ALA A 511 -10.51 -25.74 -15.60
N LYS A 512 -10.62 -26.24 -16.84
CA LYS A 512 -10.38 -27.65 -17.20
C LYS A 512 -8.95 -28.12 -16.87
N ARG A 513 -7.97 -27.22 -16.84
CA ARG A 513 -6.59 -27.53 -16.46
C ARG A 513 -6.41 -27.63 -14.94
N PHE A 514 -7.31 -27.00 -14.18
CA PHE A 514 -7.26 -26.89 -12.73
C PHE A 514 -8.47 -27.54 -12.03
N GLU A 515 -9.23 -28.39 -12.74
CA GLU A 515 -10.52 -28.91 -12.26
C GLU A 515 -10.40 -29.65 -10.90
N ASN A 516 -9.23 -30.27 -10.65
CA ASN A 516 -8.90 -30.93 -9.39
C ASN A 516 -7.93 -30.14 -8.50
N ASP A 517 -7.63 -28.88 -8.83
CA ASP A 517 -6.50 -28.09 -8.28
C ASP A 517 -6.91 -26.67 -7.81
N VAL A 518 -8.22 -26.34 -7.75
CA VAL A 518 -8.66 -24.99 -7.30
C VAL A 518 -8.18 -24.67 -5.88
N ILE A 519 -8.34 -25.62 -4.95
CA ILE A 519 -7.90 -25.48 -3.54
C ILE A 519 -6.37 -25.49 -3.48
N SER A 520 -5.77 -26.45 -4.19
CA SER A 520 -4.41 -26.49 -4.71
C SER A 520 -3.72 -25.14 -4.89
N ARG A 521 -4.25 -24.42 -5.86
CA ARG A 521 -3.78 -23.14 -6.34
C ARG A 521 -4.08 -22.01 -5.36
N ALA A 522 -5.20 -22.08 -4.65
CA ALA A 522 -5.55 -21.09 -3.63
C ALA A 522 -4.55 -21.11 -2.46
N GLN A 523 -3.92 -22.26 -2.17
CA GLN A 523 -2.85 -22.36 -1.17
C GLN A 523 -1.68 -21.41 -1.45
N LEU A 524 -1.39 -21.10 -2.73
CA LEU A 524 -0.30 -20.19 -3.06
C LEU A 524 -0.53 -18.79 -2.45
N PHE A 525 -1.79 -18.42 -2.24
CA PHE A 525 -2.22 -17.16 -1.61
C PHE A 525 -2.18 -17.22 -0.08
N GLU A 526 -1.62 -18.25 0.56
CA GLU A 526 -1.42 -18.30 2.03
C GLU A 526 -0.69 -17.05 2.56
N ARG A 527 0.12 -16.42 1.71
CA ARG A 527 0.77 -15.14 1.94
C ARG A 527 0.92 -14.43 0.61
N PHE A 528 0.75 -13.12 0.61
CA PHE A 528 1.02 -12.30 -0.55
C PHE A 528 1.56 -10.92 -0.18
N CYS A 529 2.19 -10.27 -1.16
CA CYS A 529 2.58 -8.87 -1.08
C CYS A 529 2.40 -8.17 -2.42
N ILE A 530 2.26 -6.84 -2.38
CA ILE A 530 2.14 -6.01 -3.57
C ILE A 530 3.40 -5.18 -3.81
N HIS A 531 3.75 -5.00 -5.08
CA HIS A 531 4.71 -3.99 -5.48
C HIS A 531 4.02 -2.62 -5.55
N LEU A 532 4.52 -1.63 -4.80
CA LEU A 532 3.90 -0.31 -4.67
C LEU A 532 4.24 0.64 -5.84
N ARG A 533 4.40 0.09 -7.04
CA ARG A 533 4.70 0.83 -8.27
C ARG A 533 4.40 0.00 -9.51
N ASN A 534 4.27 0.69 -10.64
CA ASN A 534 4.24 0.10 -11.98
C ASN A 534 4.96 1.00 -13.02
N ASP A 535 5.85 1.88 -12.57
CA ASP A 535 6.57 2.87 -13.37
C ASP A 535 7.99 2.43 -13.77
N GLU A 536 8.25 1.13 -13.88
CA GLU A 536 9.58 0.59 -14.20
C GLU A 536 10.03 0.94 -15.63
N LEU A 537 9.09 1.17 -16.55
CA LEU A 537 9.37 1.77 -17.87
C LEU A 537 9.95 3.19 -17.78
N ARG A 538 9.79 3.87 -16.65
CA ARG A 538 10.43 5.16 -16.36
C ARG A 538 11.79 4.97 -15.66
N THR A 539 11.87 4.08 -14.68
CA THR A 539 13.09 3.79 -13.90
C THR A 539 13.07 2.38 -13.31
N LEU A 540 14.14 1.61 -13.52
CA LEU A 540 14.28 0.25 -12.99
C LEU A 540 14.37 0.21 -11.45
N SER A 541 14.82 1.30 -10.81
CA SER A 541 14.98 1.38 -9.36
C SER A 541 13.90 2.24 -8.70
N PRO A 542 13.52 1.93 -7.45
CA PRO A 542 14.00 0.81 -6.63
C PRO A 542 13.28 -0.51 -6.97
N GLY A 543 13.96 -1.65 -6.76
CA GLY A 543 13.42 -2.98 -7.04
C GLY A 543 14.52 -4.04 -6.93
N GLU A 544 14.17 -5.30 -7.14
CA GLU A 544 15.12 -6.41 -7.24
C GLU A 544 15.48 -6.65 -8.71
N PRO A 545 16.75 -6.54 -9.14
CA PRO A 545 17.11 -6.67 -10.55
C PRO A 545 16.82 -8.04 -11.19
N GLU A 546 16.97 -9.14 -10.45
CA GLU A 546 16.74 -10.53 -10.93
C GLU A 546 15.51 -11.16 -10.25
N HIS A 547 14.48 -10.35 -10.05
CA HIS A 547 13.37 -10.69 -9.19
C HIS A 547 12.61 -11.94 -9.63
N GLY A 548 12.53 -12.92 -8.73
CA GLY A 548 11.88 -14.21 -8.94
C GLY A 548 12.82 -15.34 -9.36
N LEU A 549 14.10 -15.05 -9.64
CA LEU A 549 15.13 -16.07 -9.91
C LEU A 549 15.61 -16.77 -8.62
N GLY A 550 15.41 -16.13 -7.46
CA GLY A 550 15.77 -16.66 -6.14
C GLY A 550 14.73 -16.31 -5.07
N SER A 551 15.06 -16.60 -3.81
CA SER A 551 14.23 -16.21 -2.67
C SER A 551 14.14 -14.70 -2.59
N TYR A 552 12.94 -14.14 -2.35
CA TYR A 552 12.77 -12.70 -2.26
C TYR A 552 13.53 -12.07 -1.10
N TYR A 553 14.18 -10.93 -1.38
CA TYR A 553 14.95 -10.19 -0.39
C TYR A 553 14.73 -8.67 -0.40
N TYR A 554 14.10 -8.13 -1.44
CA TYR A 554 13.82 -6.71 -1.53
C TYR A 554 12.79 -6.25 -0.50
N ASP A 555 13.13 -5.23 0.29
CA ASP A 555 12.33 -4.73 1.43
C ASP A 555 11.30 -3.67 1.03
N GLY A 556 11.08 -3.47 -0.27
CA GLY A 556 10.14 -2.47 -0.75
C GLY A 556 8.69 -2.93 -0.85
N TYR A 557 8.42 -4.24 -0.86
CA TYR A 557 7.08 -4.81 -0.97
C TYR A 557 6.23 -4.56 0.27
N LEU A 558 4.92 -4.37 0.08
CA LEU A 558 3.96 -4.30 1.17
C LEU A 558 3.33 -5.67 1.39
N TRP A 559 3.59 -6.30 2.53
CA TRP A 559 3.12 -7.64 2.88
C TRP A 559 1.80 -7.60 3.65
N TRP A 560 0.87 -8.47 3.27
CA TRP A 560 -0.35 -8.67 4.04
C TRP A 560 -0.03 -9.35 5.37
N LYS A 561 -0.68 -8.91 6.45
CA LYS A 561 -0.67 -9.58 7.75
C LYS A 561 -2.06 -9.68 8.35
N ASP A 562 -2.31 -10.75 9.09
CA ASP A 562 -3.50 -10.93 9.92
C ASP A 562 -3.19 -11.92 11.07
N GLY A 563 -4.21 -12.39 11.79
CA GLY A 563 -4.05 -13.32 12.90
C GLY A 563 -3.50 -14.70 12.51
N HIS A 564 -3.62 -15.10 11.25
CA HIS A 564 -3.10 -16.37 10.71
C HIS A 564 -1.79 -16.18 9.93
N THR A 565 -1.59 -15.01 9.34
CA THR A 565 -0.46 -14.65 8.49
C THR A 565 0.44 -13.68 9.23
N LEU A 566 1.28 -14.21 10.12
CA LEU A 566 2.19 -13.39 10.93
C LEU A 566 3.27 -12.72 10.06
N PRO A 567 3.75 -11.51 10.40
CA PRO A 567 4.83 -10.84 9.68
C PRO A 567 6.12 -11.69 9.61
N HIS A 568 6.77 -11.69 8.43
CA HIS A 568 8.12 -12.24 8.34
C HIS A 568 9.13 -11.24 8.92
N PRO A 569 10.12 -11.68 9.72
CA PRO A 569 10.98 -10.76 10.45
C PRO A 569 11.94 -10.00 9.54
N TRP A 570 12.28 -10.55 8.37
CA TRP A 570 13.18 -9.89 7.40
C TRP A 570 12.52 -8.75 6.66
N PHE A 571 11.21 -8.74 6.41
CA PHE A 571 10.56 -7.63 5.73
C PHE A 571 10.05 -6.56 6.71
N SER A 572 10.29 -5.28 6.42
CA SER A 572 9.91 -4.18 7.32
C SER A 572 8.47 -3.69 7.11
N LYS A 573 7.87 -3.94 5.95
CA LYS A 573 6.57 -3.38 5.57
C LYS A 573 5.46 -4.42 5.61
N HIS A 574 4.65 -4.38 6.66
CA HIS A 574 3.47 -5.22 6.82
C HIS A 574 2.25 -4.38 7.18
N SER A 575 1.12 -4.64 6.54
CA SER A 575 -0.16 -4.02 6.90
C SER A 575 -1.29 -5.06 6.93
N GLY A 576 -2.17 -4.94 7.92
CA GLY A 576 -3.42 -5.70 8.01
C GLY A 576 -4.64 -4.85 7.66
N ARG A 577 -4.42 -3.61 7.17
CA ARG A 577 -5.49 -2.71 6.77
C ARG A 577 -5.88 -3.02 5.33
N GLU A 578 -7.11 -3.46 5.11
CA GLU A 578 -7.60 -3.76 3.76
C GLU A 578 -7.43 -2.58 2.81
N GLY A 579 -7.71 -1.35 3.26
CA GLY A 579 -7.57 -0.14 2.44
C GLY A 579 -6.13 0.18 1.99
N ASP A 580 -5.11 -0.45 2.59
CA ASP A 580 -3.72 -0.29 2.13
C ASP A 580 -3.43 -1.13 0.88
N PHE A 581 -4.23 -2.16 0.65
CA PHE A 581 -4.19 -3.03 -0.52
C PHE A 581 -5.34 -2.73 -1.48
N TYR A 582 -6.55 -2.44 -1.01
CA TYR A 582 -7.76 -2.39 -1.82
C TYR A 582 -8.39 -1.00 -1.80
N TRP A 583 -7.56 0.03 -2.04
CA TRP A 583 -8.03 1.41 -2.14
C TRP A 583 -8.88 1.65 -3.39
N THR A 584 -9.83 2.58 -3.30
CA THR A 584 -10.76 2.92 -4.36
C THR A 584 -10.07 3.81 -5.41
N LEU A 585 -10.21 3.47 -6.69
CA LEU A 585 -9.65 4.25 -7.80
C LEU A 585 -10.72 4.76 -8.75
N ASN A 586 -10.38 5.80 -9.52
CA ASN A 586 -11.17 6.37 -10.63
C ASN A 586 -12.58 6.90 -10.30
N HIS A 587 -13.08 6.68 -9.09
CA HIS A 587 -14.29 7.28 -8.56
C HIS A 587 -14.13 8.77 -8.31
N VAL A 588 -15.23 9.51 -8.45
CA VAL A 588 -15.30 10.94 -8.20
C VAL A 588 -16.16 11.20 -6.97
N GLU A 589 -15.56 11.74 -5.92
CA GLU A 589 -16.28 12.31 -4.80
C GLU A 589 -16.93 13.63 -5.22
N ILE A 590 -18.22 13.79 -4.93
CA ILE A 590 -19.01 14.98 -5.24
C ILE A 590 -19.34 15.69 -3.94
N TYR A 591 -18.83 16.90 -3.76
CA TYR A 591 -19.06 17.75 -2.60
C TYR A 591 -19.98 18.91 -3.00
N LEU A 592 -21.17 18.95 -2.42
CA LEU A 592 -22.15 20.01 -2.70
C LEU A 592 -22.14 21.07 -1.61
N SER A 593 -22.26 22.33 -2.00
CA SER A 593 -22.61 23.41 -1.08
C SER A 593 -23.56 24.40 -1.70
N ARG A 594 -24.39 25.04 -0.89
CA ARG A 594 -25.29 26.11 -1.32
C ARG A 594 -24.50 27.36 -1.71
N SER A 595 -24.93 28.02 -2.79
CA SER A 595 -24.38 29.32 -3.20
C SER A 595 -25.22 30.46 -2.64
N ASP A 596 -24.80 31.70 -2.90
CA ASP A 596 -25.59 32.91 -2.60
C ASP A 596 -26.85 33.05 -3.46
N HIS A 597 -27.00 32.20 -4.49
CA HIS A 597 -28.17 32.14 -5.35
C HIS A 597 -29.02 30.90 -5.05
N PRO A 598 -30.32 31.05 -4.72
CA PRO A 598 -31.22 29.96 -4.35
C PRO A 598 -31.22 28.78 -5.34
N GLU A 599 -31.17 29.06 -6.64
CA GLU A 599 -31.22 28.06 -7.72
C GLU A 599 -29.84 27.51 -8.11
N MET A 600 -28.77 27.77 -7.35
CA MET A 600 -27.42 27.32 -7.70
C MET A 600 -26.72 26.63 -6.53
N LEU A 601 -26.12 25.47 -6.82
CA LEU A 601 -25.19 24.78 -5.94
C LEU A 601 -23.77 24.92 -6.46
N ASN A 602 -22.81 25.08 -5.57
CA ASN A 602 -21.40 24.89 -5.89
C ASN A 602 -21.08 23.40 -5.78
N VAL A 603 -20.31 22.89 -6.74
CA VAL A 603 -19.88 21.50 -6.83
C VAL A 603 -18.37 21.45 -6.83
N ASP A 604 -17.78 20.80 -5.83
CA ASP A 604 -16.36 20.41 -5.83
C ASP A 604 -16.23 18.91 -6.12
N LEU A 605 -15.21 18.55 -6.88
CA LEU A 605 -14.90 17.18 -7.29
C LEU A 605 -13.50 16.78 -6.82
N SER A 606 -13.35 15.54 -6.36
CA SER A 606 -12.05 14.92 -6.05
C SER A 606 -11.99 13.49 -6.56
N THR A 607 -10.80 12.99 -6.87
CA THR A 607 -10.59 11.61 -7.31
C THR A 607 -9.17 11.12 -7.02
N GLN A 608 -9.01 9.81 -6.90
CA GLN A 608 -7.69 9.14 -6.87
C GLN A 608 -7.22 8.64 -8.25
N MET A 609 -7.86 9.07 -9.34
CA MET A 609 -7.46 8.69 -10.70
C MET A 609 -6.00 9.11 -11.00
N PRO A 610 -5.10 8.16 -11.30
CA PRO A 610 -3.75 8.50 -11.74
C PRO A 610 -3.79 9.14 -13.14
N ASN A 611 -2.78 9.96 -13.44
CA ASN A 611 -2.68 10.65 -14.73
C ASN A 611 -3.92 11.48 -15.09
N ILE A 612 -4.62 12.07 -14.11
CA ILE A 612 -5.86 12.82 -14.36
C ILE A 612 -5.65 13.94 -15.40
N LYS A 613 -6.59 14.05 -16.34
CA LYS A 613 -6.71 15.14 -17.32
C LYS A 613 -7.79 16.13 -16.92
N GLY A 614 -8.90 15.66 -16.36
CA GLY A 614 -10.02 16.48 -15.89
C GLY A 614 -11.26 15.65 -15.62
N TYR A 615 -12.41 16.33 -15.55
CA TYR A 615 -13.70 15.72 -15.29
C TYR A 615 -14.65 15.94 -16.48
N LEU A 616 -15.48 14.94 -16.75
CA LEU A 616 -16.64 15.07 -17.62
C LEU A 616 -17.89 15.10 -16.75
N VAL A 617 -18.75 16.09 -17.02
CA VAL A 617 -20.01 16.30 -16.31
C VAL A 617 -21.16 16.35 -17.29
N GLN A 618 -22.26 15.68 -16.96
CA GLN A 618 -23.54 15.78 -17.66
C GLN A 618 -24.62 16.19 -16.65
N MET A 619 -25.32 17.29 -16.95
CA MET A 619 -26.40 17.81 -16.13
C MET A 619 -27.73 17.58 -16.84
N GLY A 620 -28.61 16.74 -16.30
CA GLY A 620 -29.83 16.28 -16.97
C GLY A 620 -29.54 15.50 -18.26
N GLY A 621 -30.31 15.76 -19.31
CA GLY A 621 -30.13 15.13 -20.64
C GLY A 621 -29.19 15.88 -21.58
N ASN A 622 -28.35 16.79 -21.08
CA ASN A 622 -27.42 17.58 -21.90
C ASN A 622 -26.20 16.77 -22.33
N ASP A 623 -25.39 17.30 -23.25
CA ASP A 623 -24.12 16.67 -23.63
C ASP A 623 -23.10 16.68 -22.48
N TRP A 624 -22.16 15.72 -22.52
CA TRP A 624 -21.02 15.71 -21.62
C TRP A 624 -20.11 16.91 -21.87
N ILE A 625 -19.80 17.66 -20.83
CA ILE A 625 -18.90 18.82 -20.88
C ILE A 625 -17.65 18.58 -20.02
N SER A 626 -16.50 19.03 -20.52
CA SER A 626 -15.27 19.06 -19.73
C SER A 626 -15.33 20.22 -18.74
N THR A 627 -15.01 19.95 -17.49
CA THR A 627 -15.02 20.95 -16.42
C THR A 627 -13.79 20.82 -15.52
N PRO A 628 -13.31 21.92 -14.90
CA PRO A 628 -12.41 21.84 -13.75
C PRO A 628 -13.06 21.09 -12.57
N ASN A 629 -12.31 20.91 -11.49
CA ASN A 629 -12.78 20.27 -10.26
C ASN A 629 -13.77 21.12 -9.44
N HIS A 630 -14.12 22.32 -9.89
CA HIS A 630 -15.07 23.21 -9.24
C HIS A 630 -15.97 23.90 -10.26
N PHE A 631 -17.29 23.85 -10.08
CA PHE A 631 -18.24 24.56 -10.95
C PHE A 631 -19.59 24.80 -10.25
N ASN A 632 -20.42 25.68 -10.84
CA ASN A 632 -21.77 25.96 -10.37
C ASN A 632 -22.80 25.12 -11.13
N TRP A 633 -23.71 24.49 -10.41
CA TRP A 633 -24.82 23.72 -10.95
C TRP A 633 -26.14 24.46 -10.74
N LYS A 634 -26.71 24.96 -11.85
CA LYS A 634 -28.03 25.61 -11.83
C LYS A 634 -29.14 24.56 -11.81
N LEU A 635 -29.97 24.63 -10.77
CA LEU A 635 -31.13 23.77 -10.57
C LEU A 635 -32.37 24.35 -11.25
N ARG A 636 -33.28 23.46 -11.64
CA ARG A 636 -34.65 23.76 -12.08
C ARG A 636 -35.61 23.19 -11.06
N LEU A 637 -36.86 23.65 -11.02
CA LEU A 637 -37.90 23.00 -10.22
C LEU A 637 -38.08 21.54 -10.68
N GLY A 638 -38.26 20.63 -9.73
CA GLY A 638 -38.33 19.18 -9.95
C GLY A 638 -36.97 18.48 -9.86
N GLU A 639 -36.86 17.32 -10.50
CA GLU A 639 -35.66 16.48 -10.47
C GLU A 639 -34.52 17.06 -11.31
N ASN A 640 -33.33 17.14 -10.71
CA ASN A 640 -32.09 17.57 -11.34
C ASN A 640 -31.07 16.45 -11.24
N GLN A 641 -30.53 16.01 -12.38
CA GLN A 641 -29.53 14.94 -12.43
C GLN A 641 -28.13 15.49 -12.70
N LEU A 642 -27.14 14.96 -12.02
CA LEU A 642 -25.71 15.21 -12.21
C LEU A 642 -24.99 13.88 -12.38
N ARG A 643 -24.32 13.71 -13.50
CA ARG A 643 -23.46 12.57 -13.82
C ARG A 643 -22.02 13.06 -13.96
N VAL A 644 -21.09 12.38 -13.31
CA VAL A 644 -19.68 12.78 -13.27
C VAL A 644 -18.77 11.58 -13.46
N LYS A 645 -17.73 11.74 -14.28
CA LYS A 645 -16.63 10.79 -14.38
C LYS A 645 -15.30 11.52 -14.57
N ALA A 646 -14.22 10.94 -14.06
CA ALA A 646 -12.87 11.43 -14.31
C ALA A 646 -12.33 10.85 -15.62
N VAL A 647 -11.43 11.58 -16.26
CA VAL A 647 -10.73 11.14 -17.48
C VAL A 647 -9.23 11.32 -17.28
N ASN A 648 -8.45 10.30 -17.62
CA ASN A 648 -6.99 10.38 -17.56
C ASN A 648 -6.39 10.90 -18.88
N LYS A 649 -5.10 11.24 -18.85
CA LYS A 649 -4.36 11.79 -19.99
C LYS A 649 -4.19 10.81 -21.16
N LEU A 650 -4.45 9.52 -20.95
CA LEU A 650 -4.40 8.47 -21.97
C LEU A 650 -5.78 8.20 -22.60
N GLY A 651 -6.82 8.94 -22.18
CA GLY A 651 -8.17 8.86 -22.73
C GLY A 651 -9.08 7.85 -22.04
N TRP A 652 -8.63 7.22 -20.95
CA TRP A 652 -9.48 6.34 -20.16
C TRP A 652 -10.48 7.13 -19.34
N GLU A 653 -11.74 6.70 -19.36
CA GLU A 653 -12.82 7.28 -18.58
C GLU A 653 -13.17 6.37 -17.41
N GLY A 654 -13.19 6.90 -16.19
CA GLY A 654 -13.56 6.15 -14.99
C GLY A 654 -15.07 5.88 -14.92
N LYS A 655 -15.48 5.11 -13.91
CA LYS A 655 -16.90 4.82 -13.69
C LYS A 655 -17.72 6.08 -13.44
N GLU A 656 -18.88 6.12 -14.08
CA GLU A 656 -19.87 7.18 -13.89
C GLU A 656 -20.42 7.16 -12.46
N ASN A 657 -20.31 8.30 -11.80
CA ASN A 657 -20.94 8.61 -10.53
C ASN A 657 -22.21 9.41 -10.82
N TYR A 658 -23.27 9.13 -10.08
CA TYR A 658 -24.59 9.69 -10.33
C TYR A 658 -25.15 10.32 -9.06
N LEU A 659 -25.79 11.48 -9.21
CA LEU A 659 -26.47 12.20 -8.14
C LEU A 659 -27.76 12.84 -8.69
N ALA A 660 -28.87 12.67 -8.00
CA ALA A 660 -30.12 13.36 -8.31
C ALA A 660 -30.62 14.16 -7.11
N ILE A 661 -31.06 15.39 -7.38
CA ILE A 661 -31.61 16.32 -6.40
C ILE A 661 -33.01 16.74 -6.83
N GLU A 662 -33.98 16.58 -5.94
CA GLU A 662 -35.31 17.17 -6.09
C GLU A 662 -35.30 18.61 -5.55
N HIS A 663 -35.77 19.55 -6.37
CA HIS A 663 -35.95 20.95 -6.01
C HIS A 663 -37.44 21.28 -5.94
N HIS A 664 -37.95 21.51 -4.73
CA HIS A 664 -39.38 21.71 -4.46
C HIS A 664 -39.86 23.14 -4.59
#